data_AF-A0A9D2S7T8-F1
#
_entry.id   AF-A0A9D2S7T8-F1
#
_cell.length_a   1.000
_cell.length_b   1.000
_cell.length_c   1.000
_cell.angle_alpha   90.00
_cell.angle_beta   90.00
_cell.angle_gamma   90.00
#
_symmetry.space_group_name_H-M   'P 1'
#
loop_
_entity.id
_entity.type
_entity.pdbx_description
1 polymer ?
#
loop_
_entity_poly.entity_id
_entity_poly.type
_entity_poly.pdbx_seq_one_letter_code
_entity_poly.pdbx_strand_id
1 'polypeptide(L)'
;HGYLDFIAWDLPAVLTAAQAFFAESGLPYAHFHTFRRDVGGVPLLDEEEPEPEIHEDTGSLLSAEDIQTLASFDDGVSGYFWKMLHWLEDFIKTGVEERRFSEKQARQDLQIALWYAFACNNIDDYLHYYQAAAWMKDSEQNAAGCGTWYYRYSVALMYCGRLEEARDYAEKGAREEPDYPWIWLQVGKLRAHFGDKTGALEAVKQGLSVVPGDYEFLTLRQEIQAGATLEQMEYHWINPDADQNLQQGLDKDADDKQRAIACIRVDETGLAAFYELFCPEQHDYQKDAPCCDLHYPVQGHPVQVSFRMNEAGLSKMGTDWLQQLKEQLDSGAWLTHTPEGEPEGTLAAVFVEQNRRVSLVYQQPGDNAYFEIFLNPDGTKSDAIWSSRKNSQPEVYTEDEMSTIEQHIGKTFGPVEMVFHELVSPDIHVDICVVPPSEKRDYYTLITMGMGAHRMNVPPELAEYKLERAELAIALPKDWKLTQTDFQDERWYWPVRLLKALARLPIASDTWLGWGHTMDNEEPFAENTKLCAAILISPQGAEKGSEVCTLPGGEEVNFYQIIPLYRDELEFKLAHDADALLDKMYGISFVADPARPDAITRGTLAGSVEPFDMDDAAWHLETIREKRLPVDELCACSHMAIYLRWCMEHDLMSTEFMERYLDTVEKFRADPAGVDLRPFIRDELGGQLFSSLFNDKGAAFAWYYYGQLGAPYYPSDIDDYAIGVIGQERNYSDEIQDEAYLFLPFDEDYYRAMASVIYRRFVNWQRQDFDEGTLEPSAAAKAIMDYLDCECTYFPSMKDDDPIMAAYGYARRDAAHEGFVPVLIKPDETLWECLILNSDPDSDGGKDYAFDPDKVAAYRKKMLAAPVGDGKAVLDALVGQRKAEAEDDGMDWQEEIIGGAAGGYENDRLASYWDPDSEMTVPLILAKIPVKNPWEIFAWLPFGSWNDCPDTPDLMAAAKYWFEQYGAAPAAISHDELECILPSPVPEEKALDTAVELYGFCPDIIDQGPEDATVGALADVLRQSTVWYFWWD
;
A
#
# COMPACT_ATOMS: atom_id res chain seq x y z
N HIS A 1 -1.88 47.04 5.09
CA HIS A 1 -3.22 46.90 5.68
C HIS A 1 -3.35 47.84 6.87
N GLY A 2 -4.53 48.42 7.07
CA GLY A 2 -4.86 49.20 8.26
C GLY A 2 -6.30 48.88 8.65
N TYR A 3 -6.56 48.67 9.94
CA TYR A 3 -7.90 48.42 10.46
C TYR A 3 -8.29 49.50 11.47
N LEU A 4 -9.60 49.75 11.59
CA LEU A 4 -10.17 50.73 12.51
C LEU A 4 -11.39 50.12 13.19
N ASP A 5 -11.29 49.95 14.50
CA ASP A 5 -12.41 49.45 15.31
C ASP A 5 -13.24 50.61 15.84
N PHE A 6 -14.57 50.50 15.72
CA PHE A 6 -15.50 51.45 16.32
C PHE A 6 -16.86 50.81 16.60
N ILE A 7 -17.63 51.47 17.48
CA ILE A 7 -19.01 51.09 17.79
C ILE A 7 -19.94 52.09 17.10
N ALA A 8 -20.86 51.59 16.26
CA ALA A 8 -21.86 52.40 15.57
C ALA A 8 -23.28 52.11 16.08
N TRP A 9 -24.03 53.16 16.38
CA TRP A 9 -25.43 53.08 16.81
C TRP A 9 -26.43 53.17 15.65
N ASP A 10 -25.99 53.67 14.50
CA ASP A 10 -26.75 53.76 13.25
C ASP A 10 -25.90 53.17 12.12
N LEU A 11 -25.86 51.85 12.06
CA LEU A 11 -25.00 51.09 11.15
C LEU A 11 -25.25 51.46 9.66
N PRO A 12 -26.49 51.58 9.16
CA PRO A 12 -26.73 51.96 7.76
C PRO A 12 -26.13 53.34 7.40
N ALA A 13 -26.26 54.34 8.28
CA ALA A 13 -25.69 55.67 8.04
C ALA A 13 -24.16 55.62 7.98
N VAL A 14 -23.53 54.81 8.83
CA VAL A 14 -22.07 54.63 8.86
C VAL A 14 -21.57 53.87 7.64
N LEU A 15 -22.22 52.76 7.25
CA LEU A 15 -21.86 52.01 6.05
C LEU A 15 -21.99 52.88 4.79
N THR A 16 -23.04 53.69 4.68
CA THR A 16 -23.24 54.62 3.55
C THR A 16 -22.13 55.67 3.48
N ALA A 17 -21.77 56.27 4.62
CA ALA A 17 -20.70 57.27 4.67
C ALA A 17 -19.32 56.66 4.39
N ALA A 18 -19.06 55.46 4.91
CA ALA A 18 -17.82 54.72 4.69
C ALA A 18 -17.68 54.31 3.22
N GLN A 19 -18.75 53.80 2.59
CA GLN A 19 -18.76 53.46 1.17
C GLN A 19 -18.49 54.68 0.28
N ALA A 20 -19.14 55.82 0.55
CA ALA A 20 -18.88 57.06 -0.19
C ALA A 20 -17.43 57.56 -0.03
N PHE A 21 -16.87 57.43 1.18
CA PHE A 21 -15.48 57.79 1.44
C PHE A 21 -14.50 56.87 0.71
N PHE A 22 -14.71 55.56 0.77
CA PHE A 22 -13.81 54.59 0.15
C PHE A 22 -13.88 54.60 -1.38
N ALA A 23 -15.04 54.90 -1.97
CA ALA A 23 -15.20 55.09 -3.41
C ALA A 23 -14.30 56.21 -3.99
N GLU A 24 -13.95 57.23 -3.19
CA GLU A 24 -13.06 58.33 -3.59
C GLU A 24 -11.61 58.16 -3.08
N SER A 25 -11.34 57.10 -2.32
CA SER A 25 -10.07 56.93 -1.60
C SER A 25 -8.92 56.39 -2.46
N GLY A 26 -9.23 55.81 -3.62
CA GLY A 26 -8.25 55.11 -4.47
C GLY A 26 -7.71 53.80 -3.87
N LEU A 27 -8.34 53.28 -2.82
CA LEU A 27 -8.03 51.96 -2.26
C LEU A 27 -8.57 50.85 -3.19
N PRO A 28 -7.88 49.70 -3.28
CA PRO A 28 -8.29 48.59 -4.15
C PRO A 28 -9.50 47.79 -3.61
N TYR A 29 -9.72 47.81 -2.29
CA TYR A 29 -10.88 47.22 -1.63
C TYR A 29 -11.09 47.83 -0.24
N ALA A 30 -12.27 47.64 0.33
CA ALA A 30 -12.60 47.98 1.71
C ALA A 30 -13.75 47.08 2.20
N HIS A 31 -13.56 46.40 3.33
CA HIS A 31 -14.59 45.55 3.95
C HIS A 31 -14.92 46.02 5.36
N PHE A 32 -16.16 45.83 5.76
CA PHE A 32 -16.64 46.00 7.11
C PHE A 32 -16.82 44.62 7.75
N HIS A 33 -15.99 44.29 8.74
CA HIS A 33 -16.09 43.03 9.48
C HIS A 33 -16.85 43.22 10.79
N THR A 34 -17.60 42.19 11.17
CA THR A 34 -18.27 42.11 12.48
C THR A 34 -17.48 41.16 13.38
N PHE A 35 -17.45 41.42 14.70
CA PHE A 35 -16.84 40.51 15.68
C PHE A 35 -17.67 39.24 15.95
N ARG A 36 -18.82 39.07 15.27
CA ARG A 36 -19.58 37.82 15.29
C ARG A 36 -19.07 36.88 14.20
N ARG A 37 -18.76 35.64 14.60
CA ARG A 37 -18.12 34.61 13.75
C ARG A 37 -19.04 34.00 12.68
N ASP A 38 -20.35 34.25 12.77
CA ASP A 38 -21.41 33.69 11.93
C ASP A 38 -21.92 34.64 10.83
N VAL A 39 -21.32 35.83 10.70
CA VAL A 39 -21.74 36.82 9.71
C VAL A 39 -20.54 37.25 8.88
N GLY A 40 -20.60 36.97 7.57
CA GLY A 40 -19.57 37.39 6.62
C GLY A 40 -19.34 38.90 6.63
N GLY A 41 -18.13 39.33 6.25
CA GLY A 41 -17.81 40.74 6.11
C GLY A 41 -18.72 41.42 5.07
N VAL A 42 -19.13 42.66 5.33
CA VAL A 42 -19.89 43.46 4.37
C VAL A 42 -18.90 44.22 3.49
N PRO A 43 -18.79 43.92 2.18
CA PRO A 43 -17.94 44.71 1.31
C PRO A 43 -18.48 46.14 1.18
N LEU A 44 -17.61 47.12 1.39
CA LEU A 44 -17.89 48.54 1.18
C LEU A 44 -17.36 49.00 -0.18
N LEU A 45 -16.25 48.40 -0.62
CA LEU A 45 -15.62 48.56 -1.92
C LEU A 45 -15.05 47.18 -2.30
N ASP A 46 -15.64 46.52 -3.29
CA ASP A 46 -15.14 45.22 -3.77
C ASP A 46 -13.87 45.41 -4.61
N GLU A 47 -12.98 44.42 -4.58
CA GLU A 47 -11.99 44.28 -5.65
C GLU A 47 -12.73 44.19 -6.99
N GLU A 48 -12.16 44.71 -8.08
CA GLU A 48 -12.71 44.45 -9.41
C GLU A 48 -12.83 42.92 -9.58
N GLU A 49 -14.07 42.39 -9.64
CA GLU A 49 -14.33 40.97 -9.87
C GLU A 49 -13.60 40.59 -11.17
N PRO A 50 -12.71 39.57 -11.15
CA PRO A 50 -12.01 39.16 -12.35
C PRO A 50 -13.03 38.73 -13.41
N GLU A 51 -12.78 39.05 -14.68
CA GLU A 51 -13.54 38.45 -15.78
C GLU A 51 -13.13 36.97 -15.85
N PRO A 52 -14.03 36.02 -15.51
CA PRO A 52 -13.66 34.63 -15.45
C PRO A 52 -13.48 34.08 -16.86
N GLU A 53 -12.44 33.27 -17.07
CA GLU A 53 -12.28 32.51 -18.30
C GLU A 53 -13.25 31.32 -18.28
N ILE A 54 -14.36 31.45 -19.02
CA ILE A 54 -15.35 30.39 -19.19
C ILE A 54 -14.96 29.55 -20.40
N HIS A 55 -14.79 28.25 -20.21
CA HIS A 55 -14.49 27.32 -21.29
C HIS A 55 -15.73 27.16 -22.19
N GLU A 56 -15.62 27.51 -23.48
CA GLU A 56 -16.75 27.50 -24.42
C GLU A 56 -17.39 26.11 -24.58
N ASP A 57 -16.59 25.05 -24.48
CA ASP A 57 -17.02 23.67 -24.69
C ASP A 57 -17.89 23.13 -23.53
N THR A 58 -17.70 23.64 -22.31
CA THR A 58 -18.41 23.20 -21.10
C THR A 58 -19.38 24.27 -20.59
N GLY A 59 -19.21 25.52 -21.01
CA GLY A 59 -19.93 26.67 -20.47
C GLY A 59 -19.65 26.93 -18.99
N SER A 60 -18.50 26.48 -18.50
CA SER A 60 -18.14 26.46 -17.08
C SER A 60 -16.71 26.97 -16.85
N LEU A 61 -16.41 27.29 -15.59
CA LEU A 61 -15.05 27.43 -15.09
C LEU A 61 -14.24 26.12 -15.21
N LEU A 62 -14.91 24.96 -15.22
CA LEU A 62 -14.28 23.66 -15.44
C LEU A 62 -14.07 23.43 -16.94
N SER A 63 -12.85 23.09 -17.33
CA SER A 63 -12.54 22.63 -18.69
C SER A 63 -13.07 21.21 -18.95
N ALA A 64 -13.03 20.77 -20.22
CA ALA A 64 -13.39 19.41 -20.56
C ALA A 64 -12.46 18.36 -19.92
N GLU A 65 -11.18 18.71 -19.73
CA GLU A 65 -10.18 17.86 -19.06
C GLU A 65 -10.44 17.77 -17.55
N ASP A 66 -10.84 18.89 -16.92
CA ASP A 66 -11.27 18.91 -15.53
C ASP A 66 -12.48 17.99 -15.31
N ILE A 67 -13.49 18.07 -16.18
CA ILE A 67 -14.66 17.20 -16.14
C ILE A 67 -14.28 15.73 -16.37
N GLN A 68 -13.33 15.44 -17.27
CA GLN A 68 -12.84 14.08 -17.48
C GLN A 68 -12.07 13.56 -16.24
N THR A 69 -11.31 14.42 -15.58
CA THR A 69 -10.62 14.11 -14.33
C THR A 69 -11.61 13.78 -13.23
N LEU A 70 -12.65 14.61 -13.05
CA LEU A 70 -13.74 14.35 -12.11
C LEU A 70 -14.45 13.04 -12.42
N ALA A 71 -14.76 12.77 -13.70
CA ALA A 71 -15.40 11.53 -14.12
C ALA A 71 -14.52 10.28 -13.88
N SER A 72 -13.19 10.41 -13.89
CA SER A 72 -12.27 9.29 -13.64
C SER A 72 -12.29 8.77 -12.20
N PHE A 73 -12.88 9.53 -11.26
CA PHE A 73 -13.02 9.11 -9.87
C PHE A 73 -14.24 8.21 -9.62
N ASP A 74 -15.08 7.97 -10.63
CA ASP A 74 -16.24 7.10 -10.58
C ASP A 74 -15.99 5.84 -11.44
N ASP A 75 -15.97 4.66 -10.82
CA ASP A 75 -15.74 3.38 -11.51
C ASP A 75 -17.05 2.61 -11.83
N GLY A 76 -18.20 3.18 -11.46
CA GLY A 76 -19.54 2.65 -11.71
C GLY A 76 -20.07 1.64 -10.69
N VAL A 77 -19.21 1.06 -9.82
CA VAL A 77 -19.64 0.19 -8.69
C VAL A 77 -19.27 0.82 -7.35
N SER A 78 -18.15 1.54 -7.30
CA SER A 78 -17.64 2.36 -6.21
C SER A 78 -17.10 3.69 -6.73
N GLY A 79 -16.73 4.62 -5.86
CA GLY A 79 -16.14 5.88 -6.30
C GLY A 79 -15.31 6.57 -5.22
N TYR A 80 -14.26 7.26 -5.65
CA TYR A 80 -13.40 8.07 -4.78
C TYR A 80 -14.03 9.45 -4.56
N PHE A 81 -15.26 9.50 -4.04
CA PHE A 81 -16.05 10.72 -3.93
C PHE A 81 -15.41 11.78 -3.04
N TRP A 82 -14.69 11.38 -2.00
CA TRP A 82 -13.85 12.29 -1.20
C TRP A 82 -12.79 12.98 -2.05
N LYS A 83 -12.05 12.23 -2.87
CA LYS A 83 -11.03 12.76 -3.78
C LYS A 83 -11.63 13.74 -4.79
N MET A 84 -12.83 13.46 -5.28
CA MET A 84 -13.58 14.35 -6.16
C MET A 84 -13.97 15.67 -5.45
N LEU A 85 -14.48 15.58 -4.22
CA LEU A 85 -14.85 16.74 -3.42
C LEU A 85 -13.65 17.64 -3.16
N HIS A 86 -12.55 17.06 -2.69
CA HIS A 86 -11.38 17.88 -2.39
C HIS A 86 -10.69 18.43 -3.63
N TRP A 87 -10.67 17.69 -4.75
CA TRP A 87 -10.17 18.24 -6.02
C TRP A 87 -10.96 19.51 -6.41
N LEU A 88 -12.28 19.50 -6.21
CA LEU A 88 -13.10 20.70 -6.44
C LEU A 88 -12.77 21.81 -5.45
N GLU A 89 -12.57 21.50 -4.16
CA GLU A 89 -12.21 22.49 -3.14
C GLU A 89 -10.84 23.13 -3.44
N ASP A 90 -9.85 22.33 -3.83
CA ASP A 90 -8.53 22.80 -4.26
C ASP A 90 -8.62 23.61 -5.55
N PHE A 91 -9.35 23.12 -6.57
CA PHE A 91 -9.58 23.87 -7.82
C PHE A 91 -10.17 25.26 -7.55
N ILE A 92 -11.15 25.34 -6.65
CA ILE A 92 -11.80 26.59 -6.27
C ILE A 92 -10.85 27.47 -5.48
N LYS A 93 -10.18 26.93 -4.45
CA LYS A 93 -9.24 27.67 -3.62
C LYS A 93 -8.12 28.26 -4.46
N THR A 94 -7.44 27.44 -5.27
CA THR A 94 -6.36 27.88 -6.16
C THR A 94 -6.87 28.87 -7.20
N GLY A 95 -8.04 28.65 -7.81
CA GLY A 95 -8.60 29.59 -8.78
C GLY A 95 -8.95 30.96 -8.19
N VAL A 96 -9.38 30.98 -6.92
CA VAL A 96 -9.62 32.22 -6.15
C VAL A 96 -8.30 32.91 -5.78
N GLU A 97 -7.31 32.16 -5.28
CA GLU A 97 -5.98 32.68 -4.92
C GLU A 97 -5.25 33.27 -6.15
N GLU A 98 -5.35 32.60 -7.30
CA GLU A 98 -4.77 33.03 -8.58
C GLU A 98 -5.58 34.14 -9.29
N ARG A 99 -6.74 34.51 -8.73
CA ARG A 99 -7.69 35.47 -9.32
C ARG A 99 -8.19 35.08 -10.72
N ARG A 100 -8.28 33.77 -11.02
CA ARG A 100 -8.93 33.25 -12.24
C ARG A 100 -10.45 33.46 -12.19
N PHE A 101 -11.03 33.37 -11.00
CA PHE A 101 -12.43 33.64 -10.71
C PHE A 101 -12.59 33.95 -9.20
N SER A 102 -13.76 34.43 -8.78
CA SER A 102 -14.09 34.62 -7.37
C SER A 102 -14.78 33.40 -6.76
N GLU A 103 -14.75 33.26 -5.43
CA GLU A 103 -15.45 32.16 -4.73
C GLU A 103 -16.95 32.18 -5.04
N LYS A 104 -17.52 33.38 -5.16
CA LYS A 104 -18.91 33.58 -5.57
C LYS A 104 -19.18 33.08 -6.99
N GLN A 105 -18.27 33.32 -7.94
CA GLN A 105 -18.40 32.80 -9.31
C GLN A 105 -18.33 31.27 -9.32
N ALA A 106 -17.41 30.68 -8.54
CA ALA A 106 -17.31 29.22 -8.39
C ALA A 106 -18.56 28.59 -7.77
N ARG A 107 -19.14 29.19 -6.72
CA ARG A 107 -20.40 28.72 -6.11
C ARG A 107 -21.61 28.85 -7.03
N GLN A 108 -21.58 29.78 -7.99
CA GLN A 108 -22.63 29.97 -8.98
C GLN A 108 -22.47 29.10 -10.23
N ASP A 109 -21.29 28.53 -10.46
CA ASP A 109 -21.01 27.69 -11.62
C ASP A 109 -21.80 26.38 -11.57
N LEU A 110 -22.51 26.08 -12.67
CA LEU A 110 -23.41 24.95 -12.73
C LEU A 110 -22.67 23.60 -12.72
N GLN A 111 -21.55 23.47 -13.45
CA GLN A 111 -20.82 22.20 -13.50
C GLN A 111 -20.13 21.92 -12.17
N ILE A 112 -19.53 22.94 -11.55
CA ILE A 112 -18.98 22.81 -10.19
C ILE A 112 -20.07 22.36 -9.23
N ALA A 113 -21.23 23.01 -9.22
CA ALA A 113 -22.34 22.61 -8.34
C ALA A 113 -22.84 21.18 -8.60
N LEU A 114 -22.88 20.75 -9.86
CA LEU A 114 -23.25 19.38 -10.22
C LEU A 114 -22.24 18.37 -9.67
N TRP A 115 -20.95 18.55 -9.92
CA TRP A 115 -19.90 17.63 -9.47
C TRP A 115 -19.71 17.66 -7.95
N TYR A 116 -19.79 18.84 -7.32
CA TYR A 116 -19.72 19.00 -5.86
C TYR A 116 -20.84 18.22 -5.18
N ALA A 117 -22.07 18.35 -5.68
CA ALA A 117 -23.20 17.59 -5.15
C ALA A 117 -23.13 16.09 -5.47
N PHE A 118 -22.51 15.71 -6.59
CA PHE A 118 -22.27 14.30 -6.91
C PHE A 118 -21.32 13.67 -5.90
N ALA A 119 -20.20 14.33 -5.61
CA ALA A 119 -19.25 13.89 -4.61
C ALA A 119 -19.92 13.78 -3.23
N CYS A 120 -20.49 14.87 -2.73
CA CYS A 120 -21.12 14.92 -1.42
C CYS A 120 -22.25 13.89 -1.24
N ASN A 121 -23.13 13.73 -2.23
CA ASN A 121 -24.27 12.82 -2.10
C ASN A 121 -23.86 11.35 -2.16
N ASN A 122 -22.68 11.00 -2.68
CA ASN A 122 -22.21 9.61 -2.74
C ASN A 122 -21.19 9.25 -1.64
N ILE A 123 -20.75 10.23 -0.83
CA ILE A 123 -20.06 9.97 0.46
C ILE A 123 -21.00 9.29 1.46
N ASP A 124 -22.31 9.48 1.29
CA ASP A 124 -23.39 8.85 2.06
C ASP A 124 -23.34 9.13 3.57
N ASP A 125 -23.10 10.40 3.96
CA ASP A 125 -23.31 10.88 5.32
C ASP A 125 -24.05 12.23 5.39
N TYR A 126 -24.67 12.49 6.54
CA TYR A 126 -25.51 13.67 6.77
C TYR A 126 -24.81 15.02 6.55
N LEU A 127 -23.57 15.17 7.01
CA LEU A 127 -22.87 16.46 6.94
C LEU A 127 -22.55 16.80 5.48
N HIS A 128 -22.23 15.81 4.65
CA HIS A 128 -22.00 16.01 3.22
C HIS A 128 -23.30 16.29 2.47
N TYR A 129 -24.42 15.63 2.81
CA TYR A 129 -25.72 16.02 2.26
C TYR A 129 -26.08 17.46 2.63
N TYR A 130 -25.77 17.92 3.85
CA TYR A 130 -25.96 19.32 4.25
C TYR A 130 -25.06 20.27 3.45
N GLN A 131 -23.78 19.92 3.26
CA GLN A 131 -22.85 20.69 2.44
C GLN A 131 -23.34 20.80 0.99
N ALA A 132 -23.81 19.72 0.38
CA ALA A 132 -24.39 19.73 -0.95
C ALA A 132 -25.61 20.67 -1.01
N ALA A 133 -26.54 20.56 -0.05
CA ALA A 133 -27.71 21.43 0.00
C ALA A 133 -27.35 22.92 0.21
N ALA A 134 -26.30 23.20 0.97
CA ALA A 134 -25.80 24.56 1.17
C ALA A 134 -25.08 25.10 -0.08
N TRP A 135 -24.29 24.27 -0.76
CA TRP A 135 -23.52 24.64 -1.95
C TRP A 135 -24.40 24.89 -3.16
N MET A 136 -25.25 23.92 -3.50
CA MET A 136 -26.03 23.95 -4.75
C MET A 136 -26.94 25.18 -4.85
N LYS A 137 -27.42 25.70 -3.72
CA LYS A 137 -28.38 26.81 -3.68
C LYS A 137 -27.89 28.06 -4.44
N ASP A 138 -26.60 28.34 -4.41
CA ASP A 138 -26.03 29.52 -5.07
C ASP A 138 -26.06 29.43 -6.61
N SER A 139 -26.03 28.21 -7.15
CA SER A 139 -26.12 27.93 -8.59
C SER A 139 -27.57 27.78 -9.12
N GLU A 140 -28.60 27.89 -8.27
CA GLU A 140 -30.01 27.64 -8.65
C GLU A 140 -30.47 28.48 -9.85
N GLN A 141 -30.01 29.73 -9.94
CA GLN A 141 -30.35 30.62 -11.05
C GLN A 141 -29.91 30.09 -12.43
N ASN A 142 -28.93 29.19 -12.45
CA ASN A 142 -28.36 28.58 -13.65
C ASN A 142 -28.90 27.16 -13.90
N ALA A 143 -29.72 26.61 -13.01
CA ALA A 143 -30.19 25.22 -13.06
C ALA A 143 -31.38 24.98 -14.00
N ALA A 144 -31.93 26.02 -14.63
CA ALA A 144 -33.13 25.92 -15.45
C ALA A 144 -32.92 24.93 -16.62
N GLY A 145 -33.75 23.89 -16.70
CA GLY A 145 -33.63 22.83 -17.70
C GLY A 145 -32.61 21.74 -17.39
N CYS A 146 -32.04 21.69 -16.17
CA CYS A 146 -31.07 20.67 -15.75
C CYS A 146 -31.68 19.74 -14.68
N GLY A 147 -32.24 18.62 -15.12
CA GLY A 147 -32.83 17.57 -14.28
C GLY A 147 -31.84 16.97 -13.28
N THR A 148 -30.56 16.83 -13.67
CA THR A 148 -29.49 16.38 -12.77
C THR A 148 -29.33 17.28 -11.55
N TRP A 149 -29.37 18.61 -11.74
CA TRP A 149 -29.27 19.57 -10.65
C TRP A 149 -30.45 19.42 -9.68
N TYR A 150 -31.67 19.39 -10.22
CA TYR A 150 -32.87 19.23 -9.40
C TYR A 150 -32.90 17.91 -8.65
N TYR A 151 -32.44 16.83 -9.28
CA TYR A 151 -32.34 15.52 -8.66
C TYR A 151 -31.36 15.55 -7.49
N ARG A 152 -30.10 15.91 -7.73
CA ARG A 152 -29.04 15.94 -6.69
C ARG A 152 -29.41 16.87 -5.54
N TYR A 153 -30.00 18.04 -5.84
CA TYR A 153 -30.44 18.98 -4.82
C TYR A 153 -31.60 18.42 -3.99
N SER A 154 -32.60 17.81 -4.64
CA SER A 154 -33.73 17.20 -3.93
C SER A 154 -33.34 15.98 -3.09
N VAL A 155 -32.32 15.22 -3.49
CA VAL A 155 -31.74 14.14 -2.67
C VAL A 155 -31.06 14.73 -1.43
N ALA A 156 -30.19 15.72 -1.59
CA ALA A 156 -29.52 16.40 -0.47
C ALA A 156 -30.55 16.98 0.53
N LEU A 157 -31.58 17.67 0.04
CA LEU A 157 -32.67 18.19 0.88
C LEU A 157 -33.41 17.08 1.63
N MET A 158 -33.65 15.93 1.00
CA MET A 158 -34.32 14.79 1.62
C MET A 158 -33.50 14.21 2.78
N TYR A 159 -32.19 14.01 2.58
CA TYR A 159 -31.27 13.56 3.64
C TYR A 159 -31.03 14.60 4.73
N CYS A 160 -31.33 15.87 4.47
CA CYS A 160 -31.40 16.91 5.49
C CYS A 160 -32.75 17.01 6.21
N GLY A 161 -33.73 16.17 5.89
CA GLY A 161 -35.07 16.18 6.49
C GLY A 161 -36.02 17.25 5.95
N ARG A 162 -35.66 17.94 4.86
CA ARG A 162 -36.45 19.01 4.22
C ARG A 162 -37.37 18.45 3.13
N LEU A 163 -38.25 17.52 3.51
CA LEU A 163 -39.00 16.65 2.59
C LEU A 163 -39.97 17.40 1.65
N GLU A 164 -40.66 18.44 2.14
CA GLU A 164 -41.54 19.25 1.30
C GLU A 164 -40.76 20.00 0.22
N GLU A 165 -39.62 20.58 0.59
CA GLU A 165 -38.74 21.29 -0.35
C GLU A 165 -38.13 20.32 -1.35
N ALA A 166 -37.65 19.16 -0.88
CA ALA A 166 -37.17 18.08 -1.74
C ALA A 166 -38.23 17.69 -2.78
N ARG A 167 -39.50 17.53 -2.38
CA ARG A 167 -40.59 17.19 -3.29
C ARG A 167 -40.82 18.29 -4.31
N ASP A 168 -40.89 19.54 -3.87
CA ASP A 168 -41.18 20.67 -4.75
C ASP A 168 -40.08 20.85 -5.82
N TYR A 169 -38.81 20.64 -5.46
CA TYR A 169 -37.68 20.63 -6.40
C TYR A 169 -37.66 19.39 -7.29
N ALA A 170 -37.95 18.19 -6.77
CA ALA A 170 -38.04 16.98 -7.58
C ALA A 170 -39.13 17.10 -8.67
N GLU A 171 -40.31 17.61 -8.27
CA GLU A 171 -41.43 17.89 -9.18
C GLU A 171 -41.10 18.98 -10.20
N LYS A 172 -40.29 19.98 -9.82
CA LYS A 172 -39.80 21.01 -10.75
C LYS A 172 -38.84 20.40 -11.77
N GLY A 173 -37.86 19.61 -11.34
CA GLY A 173 -36.94 18.90 -12.23
C GLY A 173 -37.65 18.01 -13.24
N ALA A 174 -38.66 17.25 -12.79
CA ALA A 174 -39.44 16.36 -13.64
C ALA A 174 -40.28 17.12 -14.69
N ARG A 175 -40.61 18.39 -14.44
CA ARG A 175 -41.26 19.28 -15.43
C ARG A 175 -40.27 19.93 -16.39
N GLU A 176 -39.07 20.26 -15.91
CA GLU A 176 -38.06 20.97 -16.69
C GLU A 176 -37.29 20.04 -17.63
N GLU A 177 -36.95 18.83 -17.18
CA GLU A 177 -36.27 17.82 -17.99
C GLU A 177 -36.92 16.43 -17.76
N PRO A 178 -38.09 16.16 -18.38
CA PRO A 178 -38.83 14.91 -18.19
C PRO A 178 -38.11 13.67 -18.75
N ASP A 179 -37.09 13.86 -19.58
CA ASP A 179 -36.29 12.79 -20.18
C ASP A 179 -35.10 12.37 -19.30
N TYR A 180 -34.78 13.11 -18.22
CA TYR A 180 -33.79 12.68 -17.24
C TYR A 180 -34.43 11.65 -16.30
N PRO A 181 -33.96 10.39 -16.26
CA PRO A 181 -34.71 9.32 -15.59
C PRO A 181 -34.70 9.43 -14.07
N TRP A 182 -33.55 9.74 -13.46
CA TRP A 182 -33.37 9.64 -12.01
C TRP A 182 -34.23 10.62 -11.20
N ILE A 183 -34.65 11.74 -11.79
CA ILE A 183 -35.63 12.65 -11.14
C ILE A 183 -36.98 11.95 -10.89
N TRP A 184 -37.40 11.03 -11.77
CA TRP A 184 -38.64 10.28 -11.60
C TRP A 184 -38.55 9.25 -10.48
N LEU A 185 -37.36 8.72 -10.20
CA LEU A 185 -37.11 7.87 -9.04
C LEU A 185 -37.40 8.65 -7.75
N GLN A 186 -36.83 9.87 -7.67
CA GLN A 186 -37.02 10.76 -6.52
C GLN A 186 -38.47 11.26 -6.37
N VAL A 187 -39.13 11.62 -7.47
CA VAL A 187 -40.56 11.96 -7.46
C VAL A 187 -41.41 10.77 -7.00
N GLY A 188 -41.08 9.55 -7.45
CA GLY A 188 -41.75 8.33 -7.03
C GLY A 188 -41.70 8.12 -5.52
N LYS A 189 -40.48 8.18 -4.95
CA LYS A 189 -40.22 8.04 -3.50
C LYS A 189 -40.96 9.10 -2.68
N LEU A 190 -40.83 10.37 -3.05
CA LEU A 190 -41.45 11.48 -2.32
C LEU A 190 -42.97 11.49 -2.44
N ARG A 191 -43.55 11.22 -3.63
CA ARG A 191 -45.02 11.10 -3.77
C ARG A 191 -45.57 9.96 -2.93
N ALA A 192 -44.90 8.81 -2.90
CA ALA A 192 -45.32 7.68 -2.09
C ALA A 192 -45.30 8.03 -0.60
N HIS A 193 -44.23 8.69 -0.14
CA HIS A 193 -44.11 9.20 1.22
C HIS A 193 -45.27 10.15 1.61
N PHE A 194 -45.61 11.11 0.74
CA PHE A 194 -46.73 12.05 0.98
C PHE A 194 -48.13 11.46 0.71
N GLY A 195 -48.22 10.15 0.45
CA GLY A 195 -49.48 9.43 0.32
C GLY A 195 -50.10 9.41 -1.09
N ASP A 196 -49.44 9.99 -2.10
CA ASP A 196 -49.85 9.90 -3.51
C ASP A 196 -49.28 8.64 -4.19
N LYS A 197 -49.79 7.48 -3.76
CA LYS A 197 -49.38 6.18 -4.33
C LYS A 197 -49.66 6.07 -5.83
N THR A 198 -50.70 6.73 -6.34
CA THR A 198 -51.06 6.66 -7.76
C THR A 198 -50.07 7.47 -8.59
N GLY A 199 -49.78 8.71 -8.17
CA GLY A 199 -48.79 9.55 -8.82
C GLY A 199 -47.36 9.00 -8.69
N ALA A 200 -47.04 8.29 -7.61
CA ALA A 200 -45.76 7.61 -7.44
C ALA A 200 -45.56 6.48 -8.46
N LEU A 201 -46.58 5.62 -8.67
CA LEU A 201 -46.52 4.57 -9.67
C LEU A 201 -46.48 5.10 -11.10
N GLU A 202 -47.11 6.26 -11.37
CA GLU A 202 -46.99 6.91 -12.68
C GLU A 202 -45.59 7.49 -12.89
N ALA A 203 -44.94 8.03 -11.85
CA ALA A 203 -43.55 8.46 -11.91
C ALA A 203 -42.61 7.29 -12.22
N VAL A 204 -42.77 6.15 -11.54
CA VAL A 204 -42.01 4.92 -11.83
C VAL A 204 -42.23 4.45 -13.28
N LYS A 205 -43.47 4.50 -13.77
CA LYS A 205 -43.80 4.15 -15.15
C LYS A 205 -43.13 5.11 -16.15
N GLN A 206 -43.07 6.40 -15.83
CA GLN A 206 -42.37 7.38 -16.66
C GLN A 206 -40.86 7.09 -16.68
N GLY A 207 -40.23 6.84 -15.53
CA GLY A 207 -38.81 6.44 -15.45
C GLY A 207 -38.51 5.17 -16.26
N LEU A 208 -39.31 4.12 -16.12
CA LEU A 208 -39.19 2.88 -16.91
C LEU A 208 -39.45 3.06 -18.41
N SER A 209 -40.13 4.14 -18.82
CA SER A 209 -40.28 4.47 -20.24
C SER A 209 -39.01 5.08 -20.84
N VAL A 210 -38.19 5.72 -20.02
CA VAL A 210 -36.87 6.27 -20.38
C VAL A 210 -35.79 5.19 -20.28
N VAL A 211 -35.79 4.39 -19.20
CA VAL A 211 -34.80 3.32 -18.95
C VAL A 211 -35.53 1.97 -18.71
N PRO A 212 -35.87 1.23 -19.78
CA PRO A 212 -36.65 0.00 -19.64
C PRO A 212 -35.87 -1.11 -18.91
N GLY A 213 -36.49 -1.69 -17.88
CA GLY A 213 -35.94 -2.85 -17.16
C GLY A 213 -34.96 -2.50 -16.04
N ASP A 214 -34.78 -1.22 -15.73
CA ASP A 214 -33.91 -0.74 -14.66
C ASP A 214 -34.28 -1.32 -13.28
N TYR A 215 -33.27 -1.78 -12.54
CA TYR A 215 -33.42 -2.47 -11.26
C TYR A 215 -34.07 -1.56 -10.20
N GLU A 216 -33.57 -0.33 -10.04
CA GLU A 216 -34.04 0.63 -9.04
C GLU A 216 -35.52 0.96 -9.20
N PHE A 217 -35.96 1.21 -10.45
CA PHE A 217 -37.37 1.45 -10.72
C PHE A 217 -38.25 0.23 -10.47
N LEU A 218 -37.76 -0.98 -10.78
CA LEU A 218 -38.49 -2.22 -10.55
C LEU A 218 -38.64 -2.53 -9.06
N THR A 219 -37.60 -2.26 -8.27
CA THR A 219 -37.59 -2.36 -6.80
C THR A 219 -38.55 -1.35 -6.20
N LEU A 220 -38.39 -0.05 -6.53
CA LEU A 220 -39.26 1.02 -6.04
C LEU A 220 -40.75 0.75 -6.35
N ARG A 221 -41.06 0.19 -7.52
CA ARG A 221 -42.44 -0.22 -7.86
C ARG A 221 -43.02 -1.21 -6.85
N GLN A 222 -42.24 -2.22 -6.48
CA GLN A 222 -42.64 -3.27 -5.55
C GLN A 222 -42.83 -2.70 -4.15
N GLU A 223 -41.90 -1.84 -3.71
CA GLU A 223 -41.94 -1.17 -2.42
C GLU A 223 -43.15 -0.24 -2.27
N ILE A 224 -43.42 0.59 -3.27
CA ILE A 224 -44.62 1.44 -3.30
C ILE A 224 -45.87 0.58 -3.22
N GLN A 225 -45.92 -0.56 -3.91
CA GLN A 225 -47.04 -1.50 -3.85
C GLN A 225 -47.19 -2.13 -2.46
N ALA A 226 -46.07 -2.52 -1.83
CA ALA A 226 -46.01 -3.04 -0.47
C ALA A 226 -46.32 -1.98 0.61
N GLY A 227 -46.23 -0.69 0.28
CA GLY A 227 -46.42 0.40 1.23
C GLY A 227 -45.20 0.63 2.12
N ALA A 228 -44.00 0.44 1.57
CA ALA A 228 -42.74 0.73 2.24
C ALA A 228 -42.67 2.18 2.71
N THR A 229 -41.89 2.45 3.76
CA THR A 229 -41.57 3.81 4.19
C THR A 229 -40.49 4.42 3.29
N LEU A 230 -40.29 5.74 3.39
CA LEU A 230 -39.25 6.42 2.61
C LEU A 230 -37.86 5.86 2.94
N GLU A 231 -37.59 5.60 4.22
CA GLU A 231 -36.33 5.01 4.68
C GLU A 231 -36.10 3.59 4.14
N GLN A 232 -37.17 2.81 3.96
CA GLN A 232 -37.06 1.48 3.35
C GLN A 232 -36.71 1.61 1.86
N MET A 233 -37.34 2.54 1.15
CA MET A 233 -37.04 2.83 -0.27
C MET A 233 -35.63 3.41 -0.50
N GLU A 234 -34.98 3.92 0.54
CA GLU A 234 -33.60 4.42 0.50
C GLU A 234 -32.57 3.37 0.93
N TYR A 235 -33.00 2.27 1.56
CA TYR A 235 -32.10 1.22 2.03
C TYR A 235 -31.75 0.23 0.92
N HIS A 236 -31.21 0.77 -0.17
CA HIS A 236 -30.83 0.03 -1.37
C HIS A 236 -29.54 0.60 -1.99
N TRP A 237 -28.76 -0.26 -2.64
CA TRP A 237 -27.67 0.17 -3.52
C TRP A 237 -28.10 0.11 -4.99
N ILE A 238 -27.57 1.03 -5.80
CA ILE A 238 -27.88 1.09 -7.24
C ILE A 238 -27.35 -0.16 -7.98
N ASN A 239 -26.23 -0.72 -7.52
CA ASN A 239 -25.68 -1.96 -8.05
C ASN A 239 -26.46 -3.18 -7.47
N PRO A 240 -27.03 -4.07 -8.30
CA PRO A 240 -27.85 -5.18 -7.82
C PRO A 240 -27.11 -6.19 -6.93
N ASP A 241 -25.83 -6.45 -7.16
CA ASP A 241 -25.04 -7.41 -6.38
C ASP A 241 -24.67 -6.80 -5.02
N ALA A 242 -24.31 -5.51 -5.00
CA ALA A 242 -24.10 -4.77 -3.75
C ALA A 242 -25.41 -4.68 -2.94
N ASP A 243 -26.54 -4.39 -3.59
CA ASP A 243 -27.85 -4.36 -2.94
C ASP A 243 -28.20 -5.74 -2.38
N GLN A 244 -27.92 -6.82 -3.11
CA GLN A 244 -28.13 -8.17 -2.61
C GLN A 244 -27.32 -8.45 -1.34
N ASN A 245 -26.06 -7.99 -1.26
CA ASN A 245 -25.25 -8.10 -0.05
C ASN A 245 -25.83 -7.29 1.11
N LEU A 246 -26.30 -6.06 0.85
CA LEU A 246 -26.99 -5.21 1.82
C LEU A 246 -28.24 -5.89 2.38
N GLN A 247 -29.11 -6.40 1.50
CA GLN A 247 -30.34 -7.09 1.90
C GLN A 247 -30.08 -8.42 2.65
N GLN A 248 -28.92 -9.06 2.45
CA GLN A 248 -28.50 -10.27 3.16
C GLN A 248 -27.76 -10.00 4.47
N GLY A 249 -27.43 -8.75 4.78
CA GLY A 249 -26.64 -8.38 5.95
C GLY A 249 -25.16 -8.75 5.84
N LEU A 250 -24.63 -8.87 4.62
CA LEU A 250 -23.22 -9.15 4.31
C LEU A 250 -22.42 -7.87 4.00
N ASP A 251 -23.11 -6.73 3.94
CA ASP A 251 -22.51 -5.44 3.63
C ASP A 251 -21.85 -4.79 4.85
N LYS A 252 -20.57 -4.47 4.71
CA LYS A 252 -19.75 -3.82 5.74
C LYS A 252 -20.15 -2.35 5.99
N ASP A 253 -20.76 -1.70 5.01
CA ASP A 253 -21.15 -0.28 5.02
C ASP A 253 -22.64 -0.09 5.39
N ALA A 254 -23.34 -1.19 5.72
CA ALA A 254 -24.75 -1.18 6.11
C ALA A 254 -25.06 -0.22 7.27
N ASP A 255 -24.21 -0.18 8.30
CA ASP A 255 -24.39 0.70 9.46
C ASP A 255 -24.24 2.18 9.10
N ASP A 256 -23.39 2.49 8.12
CA ASP A 256 -23.10 3.86 7.68
C ASP A 256 -24.28 4.41 6.87
N LYS A 257 -24.77 3.60 5.94
CA LYS A 257 -26.00 3.89 5.18
C LYS A 257 -27.21 4.11 6.09
N GLN A 258 -27.38 3.28 7.12
CA GLN A 258 -28.49 3.44 8.08
C GLN A 258 -28.41 4.75 8.86
N ARG A 259 -27.20 5.22 9.20
CA ARG A 259 -27.00 6.51 9.87
C ARG A 259 -27.40 7.68 8.97
N ALA A 260 -27.01 7.68 7.70
CA ALA A 260 -27.46 8.70 6.76
C ALA A 260 -28.99 8.72 6.60
N ILE A 261 -29.60 7.55 6.42
CA ILE A 261 -31.07 7.40 6.31
C ILE A 261 -31.80 7.86 7.58
N ALA A 262 -31.19 7.69 8.76
CA ALA A 262 -31.75 8.16 10.02
C ALA A 262 -31.99 9.68 10.02
N CYS A 263 -31.28 10.46 9.20
CA CYS A 263 -31.47 11.91 9.11
C CYS A 263 -32.61 12.35 8.16
N ILE A 264 -33.34 11.43 7.52
CA ILE A 264 -34.38 11.77 6.54
C ILE A 264 -35.72 12.18 7.18
N ARG A 265 -36.22 11.43 8.15
CA ARG A 265 -37.57 11.65 8.73
C ARG A 265 -37.51 11.73 10.23
N VAL A 266 -38.18 12.70 10.83
CA VAL A 266 -38.32 12.79 12.28
C VAL A 266 -39.17 11.63 12.82
N ASP A 267 -38.68 10.95 13.87
CA ASP A 267 -39.53 10.17 14.75
C ASP A 267 -40.18 11.11 15.77
N GLU A 268 -41.46 11.43 15.55
CA GLU A 268 -42.24 12.35 16.40
C GLU A 268 -42.21 11.95 17.88
N THR A 269 -42.18 10.64 18.18
CA THR A 269 -42.16 10.15 19.57
C THR A 269 -40.79 10.39 20.19
N GLY A 270 -39.73 10.03 19.48
CA GLY A 270 -38.35 10.24 19.93
C GLY A 270 -37.97 11.71 20.04
N LEU A 271 -38.40 12.56 19.11
CA LEU A 271 -38.19 14.00 19.18
C LEU A 271 -38.98 14.62 20.34
N ALA A 272 -40.25 14.26 20.52
CA ALA A 272 -41.02 14.71 21.67
C ALA A 272 -40.36 14.29 22.99
N ALA A 273 -39.80 13.07 23.06
CA ALA A 273 -39.04 12.61 24.21
C ALA A 273 -37.78 13.45 24.45
N PHE A 274 -37.03 13.81 23.40
CA PHE A 274 -35.89 14.74 23.51
C PHE A 274 -36.33 16.11 24.04
N TYR A 275 -37.41 16.68 23.51
CA TYR A 275 -37.94 17.96 23.97
C TYR A 275 -38.45 17.92 25.42
N GLU A 276 -39.09 16.82 25.83
CA GLU A 276 -39.52 16.62 27.21
C GLU A 276 -38.32 16.46 28.16
N LEU A 277 -37.31 15.69 27.75
CA LEU A 277 -36.10 15.45 28.54
C LEU A 277 -35.24 16.72 28.66
N PHE A 278 -34.84 17.32 27.55
CA PHE A 278 -33.84 18.39 27.52
C PHE A 278 -34.44 19.79 27.58
N CYS A 279 -35.74 19.97 27.31
CA CYS A 279 -36.39 21.29 27.26
C CYS A 279 -35.57 22.32 26.45
N PRO A 280 -35.11 21.98 25.23
CA PRO A 280 -34.06 22.72 24.52
C PRO A 280 -34.45 24.18 24.21
N GLU A 281 -35.75 24.47 24.11
CA GLU A 281 -36.29 25.82 23.93
C GLU A 281 -35.90 26.80 25.06
N GLN A 282 -35.49 26.29 26.22
CA GLN A 282 -35.01 27.09 27.35
C GLN A 282 -33.50 27.34 27.31
N HIS A 283 -32.80 26.83 26.29
CA HIS A 283 -31.34 26.63 26.27
C HIS A 283 -30.69 27.07 24.94
N ASP A 284 -31.16 28.16 24.32
CA ASP A 284 -30.59 28.72 23.08
C ASP A 284 -30.40 27.67 21.96
N TYR A 285 -31.42 26.80 21.79
CA TYR A 285 -31.36 25.68 20.86
C TYR A 285 -31.37 26.13 19.39
N GLN A 286 -30.32 25.75 18.68
CA GLN A 286 -30.20 25.84 17.23
C GLN A 286 -30.37 24.44 16.65
N LYS A 287 -31.34 24.28 15.76
CA LYS A 287 -31.61 23.02 15.09
C LYS A 287 -31.16 23.03 13.64
N ASP A 288 -30.70 21.89 13.18
CA ASP A 288 -30.45 21.57 11.76
C ASP A 288 -29.49 22.55 11.04
N ALA A 289 -28.47 23.07 11.73
CA ALA A 289 -27.61 24.13 11.16
C ALA A 289 -26.10 24.09 11.53
N PRO A 290 -25.34 23.08 11.06
CA PRO A 290 -25.82 21.80 10.53
C PRO A 290 -26.24 20.83 11.65
N CYS A 291 -25.85 21.10 12.88
CA CYS A 291 -26.09 20.22 14.02
C CYS A 291 -27.26 20.72 14.88
N CYS A 292 -27.69 19.88 15.81
CA CYS A 292 -28.62 20.23 16.88
C CYS A 292 -27.81 20.66 18.12
N ASP A 293 -27.72 21.96 18.35
CA ASP A 293 -26.87 22.60 19.36
C ASP A 293 -27.72 23.27 20.45
N LEU A 294 -27.42 23.05 21.73
CA LEU A 294 -28.04 23.76 22.86
C LEU A 294 -27.02 24.10 23.95
N HIS A 295 -27.31 25.11 24.77
CA HIS A 295 -26.52 25.45 25.96
C HIS A 295 -27.19 24.91 27.23
N TYR A 296 -26.86 23.67 27.59
CA TYR A 296 -27.49 22.93 28.68
C TYR A 296 -26.87 23.27 30.06
N PRO A 297 -27.69 23.50 31.12
CA PRO A 297 -27.18 23.84 32.45
C PRO A 297 -26.79 22.59 33.26
N VAL A 298 -25.50 22.27 33.31
CA VAL A 298 -24.93 21.19 34.15
C VAL A 298 -24.68 21.75 35.55
N GLN A 299 -25.52 21.40 36.54
CA GLN A 299 -25.50 21.97 37.91
C GLN A 299 -25.50 23.52 37.94
N GLY A 300 -26.14 24.14 36.95
CA GLY A 300 -26.20 25.59 36.79
C GLY A 300 -25.03 26.23 36.03
N HIS A 301 -24.05 25.43 35.55
CA HIS A 301 -23.02 25.88 34.61
C HIS A 301 -23.47 25.68 33.16
N PRO A 302 -23.41 26.69 32.28
CA PRO A 302 -23.80 26.54 30.89
C PRO A 302 -22.77 25.72 30.10
N VAL A 303 -23.19 24.64 29.46
CA VAL A 303 -22.35 23.75 28.63
C VAL A 303 -22.94 23.64 27.23
N GLN A 304 -22.13 23.81 26.19
CA GLN A 304 -22.59 23.59 24.80
C GLN A 304 -22.75 22.08 24.56
N VAL A 305 -23.95 21.62 24.27
CA VAL A 305 -24.23 20.23 23.86
C VAL A 305 -24.59 20.25 22.39
N SER A 306 -23.81 19.55 21.58
CA SER A 306 -23.95 19.49 20.13
C SER A 306 -24.18 18.05 19.70
N PHE A 307 -25.36 17.75 19.18
CA PHE A 307 -25.64 16.49 18.50
C PHE A 307 -25.25 16.64 17.03
N ARG A 308 -24.29 15.85 16.57
CA ARG A 308 -23.66 15.93 15.22
C ARG A 308 -24.56 15.36 14.12
N MET A 309 -25.81 15.80 14.11
CA MET A 309 -26.91 15.35 13.26
C MET A 309 -28.06 16.37 13.34
N ASN A 310 -29.05 16.25 12.44
CA ASN A 310 -30.31 17.00 12.50
C ASN A 310 -31.32 16.40 13.50
N GLU A 311 -32.48 17.03 13.66
CA GLU A 311 -33.58 16.56 14.52
C GLU A 311 -34.06 15.16 14.14
N ALA A 312 -33.99 14.79 12.86
CA ALA A 312 -34.38 13.47 12.39
C ALA A 312 -33.44 12.37 12.89
N GLY A 313 -32.12 12.57 12.82
CA GLY A 313 -31.14 11.66 13.40
C GLY A 313 -31.26 11.62 14.93
N LEU A 314 -31.33 12.79 15.57
CA LEU A 314 -31.46 12.93 17.02
C LEU A 314 -32.68 12.20 17.58
N SER A 315 -33.82 12.30 16.88
CA SER A 315 -35.07 11.63 17.28
C SER A 315 -34.94 10.11 17.38
N LYS A 316 -33.95 9.49 16.72
CA LYS A 316 -33.74 8.03 16.72
C LYS A 316 -32.62 7.55 17.66
N MET A 317 -32.02 8.44 18.44
CA MET A 317 -30.96 8.09 19.39
C MET A 317 -31.44 7.12 20.48
N GLY A 318 -32.75 7.11 20.76
CA GLY A 318 -33.41 6.24 21.73
C GLY A 318 -33.62 6.93 23.08
N THR A 319 -34.86 6.88 23.59
CA THR A 319 -35.26 7.60 24.81
C THR A 319 -34.45 7.16 26.04
N ASP A 320 -34.22 5.86 26.22
CA ASP A 320 -33.45 5.34 27.36
C ASP A 320 -32.01 5.86 27.35
N TRP A 321 -31.39 5.94 26.17
CA TRP A 321 -30.02 6.44 26.02
C TRP A 321 -29.95 7.95 26.24
N LEU A 322 -30.89 8.72 25.67
CA LEU A 322 -30.98 10.16 25.92
C LEU A 322 -31.24 10.47 27.40
N GLN A 323 -32.04 9.65 28.08
CA GLN A 323 -32.26 9.77 29.51
C GLN A 323 -30.96 9.50 30.29
N GLN A 324 -30.20 8.47 29.93
CA GLN A 324 -28.90 8.20 30.55
C GLN A 324 -27.91 9.35 30.33
N LEU A 325 -27.81 9.88 29.11
CA LEU A 325 -26.98 11.05 28.80
C LEU A 325 -27.39 12.24 29.68
N LYS A 326 -28.69 12.51 29.78
CA LYS A 326 -29.22 13.57 30.63
C LYS A 326 -28.92 13.32 32.11
N GLU A 327 -29.10 12.09 32.61
CA GLU A 327 -28.78 11.73 34.00
C GLU A 327 -27.30 11.95 34.31
N GLN A 328 -26.40 11.65 33.35
CA GLN A 328 -24.97 11.95 33.49
C GLN A 328 -24.69 13.45 33.56
N LEU A 329 -25.29 14.25 32.67
CA LEU A 329 -25.18 15.71 32.69
C LEU A 329 -25.75 16.29 34.00
N ASP A 330 -26.96 15.88 34.41
CA ASP A 330 -27.62 16.33 35.62
C ASP A 330 -26.84 15.96 36.88
N SER A 331 -26.20 14.78 36.91
CA SER A 331 -25.44 14.32 38.06
C SER A 331 -24.28 15.27 38.41
N GLY A 332 -23.80 16.04 37.42
CA GLY A 332 -22.61 16.87 37.54
C GLY A 332 -21.31 16.06 37.56
N ALA A 333 -21.35 14.74 37.34
CA ALA A 333 -20.16 13.89 37.33
C ALA A 333 -19.15 14.28 36.25
N TRP A 334 -19.62 14.86 35.14
CA TRP A 334 -18.79 15.42 34.07
C TRP A 334 -18.54 16.91 34.22
N LEU A 335 -19.09 17.59 35.22
CA LEU A 335 -18.96 19.04 35.32
C LEU A 335 -17.50 19.46 35.48
N THR A 336 -16.74 18.71 36.26
CA THR A 336 -15.31 18.92 36.39
C THR A 336 -14.54 17.64 36.14
N HIS A 337 -13.35 17.79 35.56
CA HIS A 337 -12.41 16.70 35.46
C HIS A 337 -11.01 17.23 35.74
N THR A 338 -10.21 16.42 36.44
CA THR A 338 -8.81 16.75 36.74
C THR A 338 -7.95 15.73 36.01
N PRO A 339 -7.39 16.10 34.85
CA PRO A 339 -6.39 15.27 34.17
C PRO A 339 -5.17 15.10 35.09
N GLU A 340 -4.47 13.97 34.96
CA GLU A 340 -3.29 13.70 35.77
C GLU A 340 -2.21 14.77 35.53
N GLY A 341 -1.76 15.43 36.61
CA GLY A 341 -0.76 16.49 36.53
C GLY A 341 -1.27 17.87 36.09
N GLU A 342 -2.56 18.02 35.77
CA GLU A 342 -3.12 19.30 35.28
C GLU A 342 -4.19 19.91 36.21
N PRO A 343 -4.43 21.24 36.12
CA PRO A 343 -5.52 21.87 36.84
C PRO A 343 -6.88 21.33 36.40
N GLU A 344 -7.79 21.20 37.38
CA GLU A 344 -9.18 20.84 37.14
C GLU A 344 -9.81 21.74 36.06
N GLY A 345 -10.39 21.12 35.04
CA GLY A 345 -11.19 21.77 34.02
C GLY A 345 -12.68 21.70 34.34
N THR A 346 -13.42 22.70 33.88
CA THR A 346 -14.88 22.76 33.92
C THR A 346 -15.43 22.47 32.53
N LEU A 347 -16.41 21.58 32.41
CA LEU A 347 -17.00 21.20 31.13
C LEU A 347 -17.52 22.42 30.37
N ALA A 348 -17.11 22.55 29.11
CA ALA A 348 -17.47 23.63 28.21
C ALA A 348 -18.33 23.15 27.04
N ALA A 349 -18.01 21.97 26.47
CA ALA A 349 -18.81 21.38 25.41
C ALA A 349 -18.93 19.86 25.50
N VAL A 350 -19.99 19.31 24.90
CA VAL A 350 -20.27 17.89 24.75
C VAL A 350 -20.69 17.65 23.31
N PHE A 351 -19.92 16.87 22.56
CA PHE A 351 -20.24 16.46 21.19
C PHE A 351 -20.79 15.05 21.20
N VAL A 352 -21.93 14.82 20.55
CA VAL A 352 -22.60 13.53 20.46
C VAL A 352 -22.67 13.11 19.00
N GLU A 353 -21.98 12.02 18.68
CA GLU A 353 -21.98 11.41 17.35
C GLU A 353 -23.19 10.48 17.14
N GLN A 354 -23.53 10.20 15.88
CA GLN A 354 -24.67 9.32 15.53
C GLN A 354 -24.50 7.88 16.03
N ASN A 355 -23.25 7.42 16.14
CA ASN A 355 -22.91 6.12 16.73
C ASN A 355 -22.89 6.14 18.27
N ARG A 356 -23.35 7.22 18.91
CA ARG A 356 -23.39 7.45 20.37
C ARG A 356 -22.02 7.60 21.03
N ARG A 357 -20.93 7.77 20.28
CA ARG A 357 -19.68 8.27 20.86
C ARG A 357 -19.89 9.68 21.37
N VAL A 358 -19.30 9.98 22.52
CA VAL A 358 -19.43 11.29 23.17
C VAL A 358 -18.05 11.87 23.39
N SER A 359 -17.84 13.11 22.98
CA SER A 359 -16.62 13.84 23.29
C SER A 359 -16.91 14.93 24.30
N LEU A 360 -16.14 14.98 25.38
CA LEU A 360 -16.31 15.92 26.49
C LEU A 360 -15.18 16.94 26.49
N VAL A 361 -15.48 18.20 26.23
CA VAL A 361 -14.51 19.30 26.17
C VAL A 361 -14.59 20.12 27.45
N TYR A 362 -13.47 20.26 28.17
CA TYR A 362 -13.34 20.93 29.45
C TYR A 362 -12.47 22.18 29.34
N GLN A 363 -13.00 23.34 29.71
CA GLN A 363 -12.25 24.57 29.86
C GLN A 363 -11.58 24.66 31.23
N GLN A 364 -10.27 24.86 31.29
CA GLN A 364 -9.53 25.02 32.54
C GLN A 364 -9.34 26.51 32.90
N PRO A 365 -9.28 26.89 34.20
CA PRO A 365 -9.07 28.28 34.65
C PRO A 365 -7.80 29.02 34.10
N GLY A 366 -7.96 29.85 33.07
CA GLY A 366 -6.88 30.61 32.42
C GLY A 366 -7.30 31.04 31.01
N ASP A 367 -6.45 31.77 30.27
CA ASP A 367 -6.78 32.20 28.91
C ASP A 367 -6.91 30.99 27.95
N ASN A 368 -8.15 30.69 27.52
CA ASN A 368 -8.49 29.82 26.38
C ASN A 368 -8.03 28.35 26.40
N ALA A 369 -7.77 27.78 27.58
CA ALA A 369 -7.36 26.39 27.70
C ALA A 369 -8.56 25.40 27.78
N TYR A 370 -8.75 24.52 26.79
CA TYR A 370 -9.60 23.32 26.76
C TYR A 370 -8.91 21.93 26.79
N PHE A 371 -9.55 20.88 27.27
CA PHE A 371 -9.11 19.49 27.09
C PHE A 371 -10.29 18.58 26.75
N GLU A 372 -10.10 17.56 25.92
CA GLU A 372 -11.15 16.68 25.41
C GLU A 372 -10.95 15.24 25.85
N ILE A 373 -12.05 14.57 26.21
CA ILE A 373 -12.10 13.15 26.57
C ILE A 373 -13.11 12.47 25.66
N PHE A 374 -12.70 11.36 25.04
CA PHE A 374 -13.59 10.55 24.21
C PHE A 374 -14.21 9.42 25.03
N LEU A 375 -15.52 9.23 24.87
CA LEU A 375 -16.30 8.16 25.48
C LEU A 375 -16.89 7.26 24.40
N ASN A 376 -16.78 5.95 24.64
CA ASN A 376 -17.46 4.93 23.86
C ASN A 376 -18.98 4.97 24.10
N PRO A 377 -19.79 4.32 23.24
CA PRO A 377 -21.25 4.30 23.35
C PRO A 377 -21.79 3.77 24.70
N ASP A 378 -21.03 2.93 25.38
CA ASP A 378 -21.34 2.37 26.70
C ASP A 378 -20.91 3.26 27.88
N GLY A 379 -20.32 4.42 27.59
CA GLY A 379 -19.83 5.39 28.57
C GLY A 379 -18.42 5.07 29.12
N THR A 380 -17.74 4.04 28.60
CA THR A 380 -16.35 3.79 28.94
C THR A 380 -15.43 4.84 28.31
N LYS A 381 -14.37 5.22 29.02
CA LYS A 381 -13.36 6.15 28.50
C LYS A 381 -12.52 5.45 27.44
N SER A 382 -12.35 6.11 26.30
CA SER A 382 -11.25 5.82 25.38
C SER A 382 -9.96 6.43 25.95
N ASP A 383 -8.80 5.79 25.75
CA ASP A 383 -7.51 6.20 26.34
C ASP A 383 -6.96 7.54 25.80
N ALA A 384 -7.68 8.20 24.89
CA ALA A 384 -7.32 9.51 24.34
C ALA A 384 -7.87 10.68 25.20
N ILE A 385 -6.96 11.39 25.88
CA ILE A 385 -7.21 12.69 26.55
C ILE A 385 -6.34 13.75 25.86
N TRP A 386 -6.97 14.78 25.29
CA TRP A 386 -6.29 15.93 24.66
C TRP A 386 -6.37 17.13 25.61
N SER A 387 -5.32 17.93 25.89
CA SER A 387 -5.40 19.13 26.78
C SER A 387 -4.63 20.35 26.28
N SER A 388 -5.08 21.53 26.69
CA SER A 388 -4.53 22.85 26.35
C SER A 388 -3.82 23.57 27.50
N ARG A 389 -4.05 23.26 28.80
CA ARG A 389 -3.19 23.79 29.89
C ARG A 389 -1.90 23.05 30.04
N LYS A 390 -1.73 21.97 29.29
CA LYS A 390 -0.40 21.62 28.86
C LYS A 390 0.30 22.78 28.18
N ASN A 391 -0.36 23.92 27.94
CA ASN A 391 0.23 25.14 27.43
C ASN A 391 -0.40 26.46 27.87
N SER A 392 0.54 27.34 28.18
CA SER A 392 0.52 28.77 27.91
C SER A 392 -0.16 29.16 26.59
N GLN A 393 -0.39 30.47 26.38
CA GLN A 393 -0.36 30.99 25.01
C GLN A 393 0.73 30.24 24.24
N PRO A 394 0.43 29.70 23.04
CA PRO A 394 1.36 28.82 22.38
C PRO A 394 2.74 29.48 22.40
N GLU A 395 3.75 28.75 22.86
CA GLU A 395 5.10 29.27 22.82
C GLU A 395 5.37 29.59 21.34
N VAL A 396 5.57 30.88 21.08
CA VAL A 396 5.79 31.41 19.74
C VAL A 396 7.13 32.11 19.72
N TYR A 397 7.80 32.02 18.58
CA TYR A 397 8.92 32.91 18.29
C TYR A 397 8.43 34.36 18.27
N THR A 398 9.30 35.27 18.68
CA THR A 398 9.14 36.69 18.34
C THR A 398 9.21 36.87 16.82
N GLU A 399 8.65 37.96 16.27
CA GLU A 399 8.69 38.24 14.82
C GLU A 399 10.14 38.20 14.26
N ASP A 400 11.11 38.73 15.01
CA ASP A 400 12.53 38.73 14.61
C ASP A 400 13.15 37.32 14.65
N GLU A 401 12.78 36.49 15.63
CA GLU A 401 13.22 35.10 15.71
C GLU A 401 12.59 34.26 14.59
N MET A 402 11.28 34.43 14.34
CA MET A 402 10.56 33.73 13.29
C MET A 402 11.14 34.08 11.92
N SER A 403 11.40 35.36 11.65
CA SER A 403 12.08 35.78 10.41
C SER A 403 13.50 35.21 10.29
N THR A 404 14.22 35.06 11.41
CA THR A 404 15.55 34.44 11.42
C THR A 404 15.47 32.95 11.08
N ILE A 405 14.47 32.24 11.62
CA ILE A 405 14.20 30.82 11.32
C ILE A 405 13.78 30.64 9.86
N GLU A 406 12.83 31.44 9.37
CA GLU A 406 12.37 31.40 7.97
C GLU A 406 13.53 31.64 6.99
N GLN A 407 14.39 32.63 7.27
CA GLN A 407 15.60 32.88 6.47
C GLN A 407 16.60 31.72 6.53
N HIS A 408 16.75 31.09 7.71
CA HIS A 408 17.62 29.92 7.86
C HIS A 408 17.09 28.73 7.07
N ILE A 409 15.78 28.47 7.10
CA ILE A 409 15.12 27.44 6.29
C ILE A 409 15.33 27.74 4.80
N GLY A 410 15.06 28.99 4.39
CA GLY A 410 15.25 29.48 3.03
C GLY A 410 16.67 29.27 2.49
N LYS A 411 17.68 29.51 3.33
CA LYS A 411 19.09 29.35 2.98
C LYS A 411 19.56 27.89 3.01
N THR A 412 19.08 27.12 3.98
CA THR A 412 19.55 25.75 4.26
C THR A 412 18.86 24.72 3.39
N PHE A 413 17.53 24.79 3.31
CA PHE A 413 16.71 23.82 2.61
C PHE A 413 16.20 24.39 1.28
N GLY A 414 15.98 25.69 1.16
CA GLY A 414 15.47 26.33 -0.06
C GLY A 414 14.19 27.13 0.19
N PRO A 415 13.66 27.80 -0.85
CA PRO A 415 12.51 28.71 -0.69
C PRO A 415 11.25 27.94 -0.29
N VAL A 416 10.59 28.40 0.78
CA VAL A 416 9.29 27.87 1.21
C VAL A 416 8.22 28.28 0.20
N GLU A 417 7.50 27.32 -0.35
CA GLU A 417 6.42 27.56 -1.33
C GLU A 417 5.05 27.57 -0.66
N MET A 418 4.84 26.68 0.30
CA MET A 418 3.59 26.50 1.02
C MET A 418 3.88 26.32 2.51
N VAL A 419 2.95 26.78 3.35
CA VAL A 419 3.00 26.54 4.80
C VAL A 419 1.67 25.92 5.21
N PHE A 420 1.70 24.74 5.82
CA PHE A 420 0.52 24.21 6.50
C PHE A 420 0.43 24.88 7.85
N HIS A 421 -0.43 25.89 7.90
CA HIS A 421 -0.69 26.60 9.14
C HIS A 421 -1.45 25.72 10.12
N GLU A 422 -0.93 25.64 11.33
CA GLU A 422 -1.63 24.95 12.38
C GLU A 422 -2.80 25.81 12.87
N LEU A 423 -4.01 25.40 12.46
CA LEU A 423 -5.25 26.14 12.74
C LEU A 423 -5.57 26.25 14.24
N VAL A 424 -5.10 25.28 15.03
CA VAL A 424 -5.29 25.23 16.48
C VAL A 424 -3.97 24.79 17.13
N SER A 425 -3.32 25.73 17.81
CA SER A 425 -2.03 25.48 18.46
C SER A 425 -2.23 25.49 19.97
N PRO A 426 -2.45 24.31 20.58
CA PRO A 426 -2.58 24.22 22.01
C PRO A 426 -1.27 24.62 22.68
N ASP A 427 -0.09 24.24 22.15
CA ASP A 427 1.25 24.31 22.78
C ASP A 427 2.29 25.24 22.23
N ILE A 428 2.66 24.89 21.03
CA ILE A 428 3.64 25.52 20.20
C ILE A 428 2.86 25.72 18.93
N HIS A 429 3.00 26.89 18.34
CA HIS A 429 2.42 27.09 17.03
C HIS A 429 3.33 26.42 16.02
N VAL A 430 3.04 25.17 15.66
CA VAL A 430 3.89 24.37 14.77
C VAL A 430 3.31 24.41 13.37
N ASP A 431 3.77 25.39 12.61
CA ASP A 431 3.55 25.40 11.18
C ASP A 431 4.47 24.39 10.50
N ILE A 432 4.02 23.82 9.39
CA ILE A 432 4.87 22.96 8.55
C ILE A 432 5.21 23.72 7.28
N CYS A 433 6.45 24.19 7.19
CA CYS A 433 7.01 24.79 5.99
C CYS A 433 7.29 23.70 4.96
N VAL A 434 6.75 23.87 3.76
CA VAL A 434 6.94 22.98 2.62
C VAL A 434 7.91 23.62 1.64
N VAL A 435 9.07 23.00 1.50
CA VAL A 435 10.06 23.38 0.49
C VAL A 435 9.97 22.36 -0.65
N PRO A 436 9.61 22.79 -1.87
CA PRO A 436 9.40 21.89 -3.01
C PRO A 436 10.70 21.28 -3.53
N PRO A 437 10.61 20.26 -4.40
CA PRO A 437 11.71 19.83 -5.24
C PRO A 437 12.26 20.99 -6.10
N SER A 438 13.54 20.92 -6.45
CA SER A 438 14.22 21.86 -7.36
C SER A 438 15.17 21.10 -8.29
N GLU A 439 15.75 21.76 -9.30
CA GLU A 439 16.72 21.14 -10.21
C GLU A 439 17.91 20.46 -9.51
N LYS A 440 18.24 20.88 -8.28
CA LYS A 440 19.34 20.30 -7.49
C LYS A 440 18.87 19.31 -6.43
N ARG A 441 17.56 19.18 -6.21
CA ARG A 441 16.98 18.41 -5.10
C ARG A 441 15.62 17.83 -5.48
N ASP A 442 15.56 16.54 -5.72
CA ASP A 442 14.38 15.88 -6.29
C ASP A 442 13.42 15.33 -5.21
N TYR A 443 13.19 16.11 -4.14
CA TYR A 443 12.34 15.73 -3.01
C TYR A 443 11.75 16.95 -2.29
N TYR A 444 10.58 16.78 -1.68
CA TYR A 444 10.00 17.76 -0.76
C TYR A 444 10.75 17.72 0.58
N THR A 445 10.86 18.87 1.25
CA THR A 445 11.26 18.92 2.65
C THR A 445 10.16 19.60 3.45
N LEU A 446 9.60 18.88 4.41
CA LEU A 446 8.67 19.43 5.40
C LEU A 446 9.47 19.76 6.65
N ILE A 447 9.39 21.00 7.12
CA ILE A 447 10.13 21.47 8.28
C ILE A 447 9.15 22.09 9.28
N THR A 448 9.23 21.73 10.55
CA THR A 448 8.50 22.44 11.59
C THR A 448 9.03 23.86 11.72
N MET A 449 8.12 24.80 11.91
CA MET A 449 8.44 26.16 12.26
C MET A 449 7.60 26.52 13.48
N GLY A 450 8.26 26.60 14.63
CA GLY A 450 7.67 26.95 15.91
C GLY A 450 7.83 25.89 17.01
N MET A 451 8.35 24.70 16.70
CA MET A 451 8.72 23.73 17.75
C MET A 451 9.80 24.32 18.66
N GLY A 452 10.79 24.97 18.07
CA GLY A 452 11.89 25.54 18.81
C GLY A 452 11.50 26.81 19.56
N ALA A 453 10.23 27.24 19.54
CA ALA A 453 9.74 28.23 20.48
C ALA A 453 9.77 27.69 21.93
N HIS A 454 9.52 26.39 22.08
CA HIS A 454 9.62 25.70 23.36
C HIS A 454 11.06 25.37 23.75
N ARG A 455 11.40 25.62 25.02
CA ARG A 455 12.67 25.22 25.62
C ARG A 455 12.56 23.84 26.28
N MET A 456 13.13 22.83 25.64
CA MET A 456 13.16 21.43 26.08
C MET A 456 13.94 21.23 27.38
N ASN A 457 13.56 20.20 28.15
CA ASN A 457 14.18 19.89 29.45
C ASN A 457 15.47 19.06 29.28
N VAL A 458 16.57 19.73 28.96
CA VAL A 458 17.89 19.13 28.78
C VAL A 458 18.61 18.95 30.14
N PRO A 459 19.22 17.79 30.43
CA PRO A 459 20.02 17.58 31.64
C PRO A 459 21.11 18.64 31.83
N PRO A 460 21.32 19.18 33.05
CA PRO A 460 22.31 20.24 33.30
C PRO A 460 23.74 19.91 32.87
N GLU A 461 24.10 18.62 32.82
CA GLU A 461 25.40 18.12 32.35
C GLU A 461 25.63 18.36 30.85
N LEU A 462 24.55 18.53 30.07
CA LEU A 462 24.59 18.74 28.63
C LEU A 462 24.37 20.21 28.23
N ALA A 463 24.24 21.12 29.19
CA ALA A 463 23.99 22.55 28.94
C ALA A 463 25.10 23.23 28.09
N GLU A 464 26.31 22.65 28.02
CA GLU A 464 27.37 23.19 27.15
C GLU A 464 27.09 23.00 25.65
N TYR A 465 26.23 22.05 25.29
CA TYR A 465 25.88 21.70 23.90
C TYR A 465 24.69 22.48 23.35
N LYS A 466 24.03 23.32 24.17
CA LYS A 466 22.91 24.20 23.77
C LYS A 466 21.76 23.48 23.04
N LEU A 467 21.31 22.37 23.60
CA LEU A 467 20.31 21.48 22.99
C LEU A 467 18.86 21.86 23.37
N GLU A 468 18.64 23.03 23.99
CA GLU A 468 17.35 23.36 24.60
C GLU A 468 16.26 23.69 23.58
N ARG A 469 16.59 23.91 22.30
CA ARG A 469 15.61 24.29 21.27
C ARG A 469 15.90 23.51 19.99
N ALA A 470 14.85 23.00 19.34
CA ALA A 470 15.00 22.27 18.10
C ALA A 470 13.82 22.46 17.13
N GLU A 471 14.09 22.29 15.84
CA GLU A 471 13.12 22.11 14.77
C GLU A 471 13.36 20.75 14.10
N LEU A 472 12.30 20.16 13.54
CA LEU A 472 12.33 18.86 12.88
C LEU A 472 12.10 19.02 11.39
N ALA A 473 12.79 18.20 10.60
CA ALA A 473 12.59 18.10 9.17
C ALA A 473 12.33 16.65 8.75
N ILE A 474 11.54 16.43 7.72
CA ILE A 474 11.43 15.15 7.02
C ILE A 474 11.45 15.41 5.52
N ALA A 475 12.25 14.63 4.80
CA ALA A 475 12.29 14.68 3.34
C ALA A 475 11.31 13.65 2.78
N LEU A 476 10.50 14.03 1.79
CA LEU A 476 9.49 13.16 1.17
C LEU A 476 9.71 13.09 -0.34
N PRO A 477 9.40 11.95 -1.00
CA PRO A 477 9.51 11.81 -2.45
C PRO A 477 8.84 12.96 -3.21
N LYS A 478 9.33 13.31 -4.40
CA LYS A 478 8.78 14.43 -5.20
C LYS A 478 7.33 14.25 -5.65
N ASP A 479 6.86 13.01 -5.66
CA ASP A 479 5.51 12.58 -5.99
C ASP A 479 4.64 12.42 -4.73
N TRP A 480 5.18 12.76 -3.55
CA TRP A 480 4.42 12.76 -2.31
C TRP A 480 3.28 13.76 -2.39
N LYS A 481 2.08 13.29 -2.03
CA LYS A 481 0.89 14.11 -2.12
C LYS A 481 0.73 14.95 -0.86
N LEU A 482 0.81 16.26 -1.04
CA LEU A 482 0.77 17.26 0.03
C LEU A 482 -0.48 18.14 -0.10
N THR A 483 -1.58 17.61 -0.62
CA THR A 483 -2.86 18.33 -0.65
C THR A 483 -3.67 18.04 0.60
N GLN A 484 -4.63 18.92 0.92
CA GLN A 484 -5.52 18.71 2.06
C GLN A 484 -6.41 17.46 1.87
N THR A 485 -6.68 17.10 0.61
CA THR A 485 -7.31 15.84 0.17
C THR A 485 -6.56 14.61 0.65
N ASP A 486 -5.28 14.53 0.29
CA ASP A 486 -4.49 13.32 0.45
C ASP A 486 -4.16 13.08 1.93
N PHE A 487 -4.20 14.13 2.75
CA PHE A 487 -4.06 14.05 4.20
C PHE A 487 -5.25 13.43 4.95
N GLN A 488 -6.37 13.14 4.28
CA GLN A 488 -7.39 12.27 4.86
C GLN A 488 -7.02 10.79 4.82
N ASP A 489 -6.04 10.45 3.99
CA ASP A 489 -5.51 9.11 3.86
C ASP A 489 -4.19 9.01 4.63
N GLU A 490 -4.17 8.05 5.55
CA GLU A 490 -3.03 7.80 6.42
C GLU A 490 -1.75 7.53 5.63
N ARG A 491 -1.85 6.98 4.41
CA ARG A 491 -0.72 6.73 3.51
C ARG A 491 0.10 7.99 3.20
N TRP A 492 -0.52 9.17 3.19
CA TRP A 492 0.14 10.45 2.88
C TRP A 492 0.28 11.35 4.10
N TYR A 493 -0.61 11.23 5.09
CA TYR A 493 -0.64 12.10 6.27
C TYR A 493 0.36 11.73 7.36
N TRP A 494 0.74 10.45 7.47
CA TRP A 494 1.55 9.98 8.58
C TRP A 494 2.87 10.76 8.82
N PRO A 495 3.60 11.30 7.81
CA PRO A 495 4.80 12.11 8.06
C PRO A 495 4.48 13.41 8.78
N VAL A 496 3.34 14.04 8.46
CA VAL A 496 2.87 15.27 9.11
C VAL A 496 2.41 14.96 10.52
N ARG A 497 1.69 13.87 10.75
CA ARG A 497 1.36 13.41 12.12
C ARG A 497 2.64 13.15 12.92
N LEU A 498 3.63 12.48 12.34
CA LEU A 498 4.89 12.16 12.99
C LEU A 498 5.66 13.42 13.42
N LEU A 499 5.79 14.41 12.51
CA LEU A 499 6.37 15.73 12.83
C LEU A 499 5.63 16.39 14.00
N LYS A 500 4.30 16.43 13.96
CA LYS A 500 3.48 17.07 15.00
C LYS A 500 3.55 16.33 16.34
N ALA A 501 3.61 15.00 16.32
CA ALA A 501 3.74 14.18 17.52
C ALA A 501 5.11 14.40 18.19
N LEU A 502 6.20 14.36 17.41
CA LEU A 502 7.54 14.58 17.92
C LEU A 502 7.79 16.01 18.38
N ALA A 503 7.24 17.02 17.68
CA ALA A 503 7.34 18.41 18.11
C ALA A 503 6.76 18.64 19.51
N ARG A 504 5.71 17.88 19.86
CA ARG A 504 4.99 17.98 21.14
C ARG A 504 5.51 17.02 22.22
N LEU A 505 6.34 16.05 21.85
CA LEU A 505 6.86 15.04 22.78
C LEU A 505 7.67 15.66 23.95
N PRO A 506 8.57 16.66 23.73
CA PRO A 506 9.27 17.37 24.81
C PRO A 506 8.32 17.98 25.83
N ILE A 507 7.20 18.54 25.37
CA ILE A 507 6.20 19.19 26.20
C ILE A 507 5.36 18.14 26.95
N ALA A 508 4.85 17.14 26.22
CA ALA A 508 3.95 16.13 26.74
C ALA A 508 4.59 15.26 27.83
N SER A 509 5.90 15.00 27.71
CA SER A 509 6.67 14.10 28.58
C SER A 509 7.77 14.79 29.40
N ASP A 510 7.81 16.14 29.39
CA ASP A 510 8.85 16.95 30.06
C ASP A 510 10.29 16.45 29.76
N THR A 511 10.58 16.28 28.47
CA THR A 511 11.81 15.66 27.96
C THR A 511 12.50 16.55 26.92
N TRP A 512 13.52 16.02 26.25
CA TRP A 512 14.24 16.69 25.17
C TRP A 512 14.53 15.73 24.02
N LEU A 513 14.67 16.30 22.84
CA LEU A 513 15.04 15.60 21.61
C LEU A 513 16.44 15.99 21.19
N GLY A 514 17.21 15.00 20.77
CA GLY A 514 18.60 15.16 20.36
C GLY A 514 18.97 14.13 19.32
N TRP A 515 20.15 14.34 18.72
CA TRP A 515 20.73 13.42 17.76
C TRP A 515 20.81 11.99 18.33
N GLY A 516 20.40 11.00 17.55
CA GLY A 516 20.38 9.57 17.91
C GLY A 516 19.19 9.12 18.77
N HIS A 517 18.31 10.04 19.19
CA HIS A 517 17.07 9.65 19.88
C HIS A 517 16.11 8.94 18.91
N THR A 518 15.34 7.99 19.45
CA THR A 518 14.38 7.18 18.70
C THR A 518 12.98 7.26 19.29
N MET A 519 11.96 7.14 18.45
CA MET A 519 10.56 7.01 18.83
C MET A 519 9.98 5.75 18.20
N ASP A 520 9.25 4.97 18.99
CA ASP A 520 8.59 3.75 18.57
C ASP A 520 7.08 3.99 18.52
N ASN A 521 6.46 3.75 17.36
CA ASN A 521 5.02 3.87 17.17
C ASN A 521 4.28 2.54 17.44
N GLU A 522 5.01 1.48 17.80
CA GLU A 522 4.57 0.09 18.02
C GLU A 522 4.01 -0.59 16.76
N GLU A 523 3.09 0.07 16.06
CA GLU A 523 2.50 -0.35 14.80
C GLU A 523 3.03 0.48 13.61
N PRO A 524 2.91 -0.02 12.37
CA PRO A 524 3.25 0.75 11.17
C PRO A 524 2.51 2.10 11.11
N PHE A 525 3.18 3.12 10.57
CA PHE A 525 2.63 4.48 10.51
C PHE A 525 1.38 4.59 9.63
N ALA A 526 1.26 3.74 8.61
CA ALA A 526 0.13 3.62 7.71
C ALA A 526 0.10 2.21 7.08
N GLU A 527 -1.03 1.80 6.50
CA GLU A 527 -1.19 0.44 5.93
C GLU A 527 -0.25 0.14 4.75
N ASN A 528 0.21 1.15 4.02
CA ASN A 528 1.08 1.00 2.84
C ASN A 528 2.58 1.01 3.16
N THR A 529 2.97 1.01 4.43
CA THR A 529 4.37 0.97 4.85
C THR A 529 4.54 0.05 6.04
N LYS A 530 5.72 -0.52 6.24
CA LYS A 530 6.09 -1.22 7.49
C LYS A 530 6.98 -0.35 8.40
N LEU A 531 7.23 0.90 8.02
CA LEU A 531 7.90 1.88 8.88
C LEU A 531 7.03 2.12 10.11
N CYS A 532 7.57 1.88 11.31
CA CYS A 532 6.85 1.89 12.58
C CYS A 532 7.62 2.62 13.69
N ALA A 533 8.76 3.22 13.39
CA ALA A 533 9.59 3.93 14.35
C ALA A 533 10.31 5.10 13.68
N ALA A 534 11.11 5.88 14.40
CA ALA A 534 11.89 6.98 13.83
C ALA A 534 13.17 7.24 14.63
N ILE A 535 14.22 7.73 13.96
CA ILE A 535 15.46 8.25 14.56
C ILE A 535 15.69 9.71 14.15
N LEU A 536 16.31 10.48 15.04
CA LEU A 536 16.69 11.88 14.80
C LEU A 536 18.17 11.98 14.44
N ILE A 537 18.48 12.59 13.29
CA ILE A 537 19.87 12.81 12.83
C ILE A 537 20.10 14.25 12.38
N SER A 538 21.33 14.59 12.01
CA SER A 538 21.64 15.88 11.40
C SER A 538 20.99 16.00 10.01
N PRO A 539 20.57 17.20 9.57
CA PRO A 539 19.91 17.38 8.29
C PRO A 539 20.81 16.96 7.12
N GLN A 540 20.29 16.09 6.27
CA GLN A 540 20.97 15.56 5.10
C GLN A 540 20.68 16.43 3.87
N GLY A 541 21.66 16.57 2.97
CA GLY A 541 21.55 17.41 1.77
C GLY A 541 21.70 18.92 2.03
N ALA A 542 22.03 19.34 3.25
CA ALA A 542 22.34 20.72 3.63
C ALA A 542 23.86 20.99 3.71
N GLU A 543 24.27 22.27 3.62
CA GLU A 543 25.69 22.64 3.83
C GLU A 543 26.12 22.37 5.28
N LYS A 544 27.37 21.93 5.47
CA LYS A 544 27.92 21.64 6.80
C LYS A 544 27.88 22.90 7.68
N GLY A 545 27.22 22.84 8.85
CA GLY A 545 26.96 23.97 9.73
C GLY A 545 25.52 24.50 9.67
N SER A 546 24.66 23.93 8.82
CA SER A 546 23.23 24.26 8.73
C SER A 546 22.37 23.63 9.83
N GLU A 547 22.93 22.70 10.60
CA GLU A 547 22.29 22.03 11.74
C GLU A 547 21.92 22.98 12.90
N VAL A 548 22.39 24.23 12.89
CA VAL A 548 22.12 25.20 13.95
C VAL A 548 21.76 26.57 13.37
N CYS A 549 20.66 27.15 13.86
CA CYS A 549 20.29 28.54 13.65
C CYS A 549 20.53 29.36 14.92
N THR A 550 21.31 30.44 14.83
CA THR A 550 21.51 31.38 15.96
C THR A 550 20.46 32.48 15.91
N LEU A 551 19.62 32.56 16.94
CA LEU A 551 18.59 33.59 17.10
C LEU A 551 19.22 34.97 17.41
N PRO A 552 18.50 36.09 17.21
CA PRO A 552 18.99 37.44 17.51
C PRO A 552 19.47 37.63 18.97
N GLY A 553 18.93 36.85 19.91
CA GLY A 553 19.33 36.81 21.32
C GLY A 553 20.61 36.04 21.63
N GLY A 554 21.20 35.33 20.64
CA GLY A 554 22.39 34.49 20.78
C GLY A 554 22.13 33.05 21.25
N GLU A 555 20.85 32.68 21.42
CA GLU A 555 20.42 31.29 21.61
C GLU A 555 20.48 30.51 20.28
N GLU A 556 20.57 29.19 20.37
CA GLU A 556 20.71 28.30 19.22
C GLU A 556 19.49 27.38 19.11
N VAL A 557 19.00 27.18 17.89
CA VAL A 557 17.93 26.25 17.53
C VAL A 557 18.55 25.17 16.64
N ASN A 558 18.50 23.92 17.11
CA ASN A 558 19.07 22.77 16.42
C ASN A 558 18.07 22.21 15.40
N PHE A 559 18.50 21.88 14.20
CA PHE A 559 17.66 21.22 13.20
C PHE A 559 17.98 19.74 13.20
N TYR A 560 16.98 18.89 13.40
CA TYR A 560 17.12 17.43 13.27
C TYR A 560 16.23 16.92 12.16
N GLN A 561 16.76 16.02 11.35
CA GLN A 561 15.98 15.29 10.37
C GLN A 561 15.47 13.99 10.97
N ILE A 562 14.18 13.74 10.80
CA ILE A 562 13.51 12.49 11.13
C ILE A 562 13.77 11.51 10.00
N ILE A 563 14.33 10.35 10.35
CA ILE A 563 14.38 9.19 9.47
C ILE A 563 13.44 8.13 10.05
N PRO A 564 12.30 7.84 9.40
CA PRO A 564 11.42 6.75 9.82
C PRO A 564 12.17 5.43 9.71
N LEU A 565 11.90 4.49 10.62
CA LEU A 565 12.56 3.20 10.77
C LEU A 565 11.56 2.04 10.70
N TYR A 566 12.02 0.90 10.20
CA TYR A 566 11.37 -0.41 10.36
C TYR A 566 11.61 -0.95 11.78
N ARG A 567 10.83 -1.97 12.16
CA ARG A 567 10.94 -2.65 13.45
C ARG A 567 12.36 -3.16 13.70
N ASP A 568 12.92 -3.86 12.71
CA ASP A 568 14.25 -4.49 12.81
C ASP A 568 15.37 -3.44 12.96
N GLU A 569 15.26 -2.31 12.27
CA GLU A 569 16.22 -1.19 12.38
C GLU A 569 16.19 -0.55 13.77
N LEU A 570 14.99 -0.37 14.34
CA LEU A 570 14.86 0.14 15.71
C LEU A 570 15.49 -0.85 16.70
N GLU A 571 15.16 -2.15 16.58
CA GLU A 571 15.73 -3.19 17.46
C GLU A 571 17.26 -3.25 17.35
N PHE A 572 17.79 -3.15 16.13
CA PHE A 572 19.23 -3.12 15.89
C PHE A 572 19.89 -1.91 16.57
N LYS A 573 19.31 -0.72 16.43
CA LYS A 573 19.79 0.50 17.09
C LYS A 573 19.77 0.37 18.61
N LEU A 574 18.70 -0.21 19.17
CA LEU A 574 18.59 -0.43 20.62
C LEU A 574 19.65 -1.42 21.13
N ALA A 575 20.09 -2.36 20.28
CA ALA A 575 21.14 -3.32 20.62
C ALA A 575 22.58 -2.80 20.44
N HIS A 576 22.82 -1.89 19.48
CA HIS A 576 24.18 -1.46 19.09
C HIS A 576 24.44 0.01 19.42
N ASP A 577 23.89 0.96 18.65
CA ASP A 577 23.72 2.40 18.94
C ASP A 577 23.27 3.13 17.66
N ALA A 578 23.19 4.47 17.70
CA ALA A 578 22.77 5.29 16.56
C ALA A 578 23.82 5.34 15.44
N ASP A 579 25.11 5.45 15.76
CA ASP A 579 26.18 5.47 14.75
C ASP A 579 26.22 4.13 13.98
N ALA A 580 26.12 3.00 14.68
CA ALA A 580 26.09 1.68 14.08
C ALA A 580 24.85 1.48 13.19
N LEU A 581 23.68 1.99 13.58
CA LEU A 581 22.51 1.98 12.70
C LEU A 581 22.75 2.87 11.48
N LEU A 582 23.30 4.07 11.64
CA LEU A 582 23.52 4.99 10.52
C LEU A 582 24.59 4.49 9.54
N ASP A 583 25.60 3.78 10.02
CA ASP A 583 26.54 3.03 9.17
C ASP A 583 25.80 1.94 8.39
N LYS A 584 24.81 1.26 9.01
CA LYS A 584 23.91 0.32 8.32
C LYS A 584 22.89 0.98 7.41
N MET A 585 22.52 2.24 7.65
CA MET A 585 21.67 3.03 6.75
C MET A 585 22.49 3.77 5.68
N TYR A 586 23.83 3.66 5.72
CA TYR A 586 24.68 4.24 4.68
C TYR A 586 24.29 3.62 3.36
N GLY A 587 23.93 4.46 2.39
CA GLY A 587 23.36 3.96 1.16
C GLY A 587 21.82 3.83 1.16
N ILE A 588 21.09 4.38 2.14
CA ILE A 588 19.63 4.51 2.03
C ILE A 588 19.31 5.99 1.98
N SER A 589 18.53 6.36 0.97
CA SER A 589 18.03 7.71 0.81
C SER A 589 17.37 8.15 2.12
N PHE A 590 17.80 9.31 2.61
CA PHE A 590 17.19 9.93 3.79
C PHE A 590 15.78 10.47 3.51
N VAL A 591 15.32 10.39 2.26
CA VAL A 591 13.96 10.67 1.84
C VAL A 591 13.06 9.54 2.34
N ALA A 592 12.04 9.88 3.12
CA ALA A 592 11.11 8.96 3.75
C ALA A 592 10.14 8.34 2.73
N ASP A 593 10.67 7.42 1.94
CA ASP A 593 9.91 6.58 1.02
C ASP A 593 9.33 5.34 1.76
N PRO A 594 8.00 5.15 1.79
CA PRO A 594 7.31 3.95 2.30
C PRO A 594 7.85 2.62 1.82
N ALA A 595 8.39 2.60 0.60
CA ALA A 595 8.95 1.43 -0.06
C ALA A 595 10.48 1.38 0.04
N ARG A 596 11.12 2.28 0.81
CA ARG A 596 12.58 2.25 0.96
C ARG A 596 13.01 0.89 1.53
N PRO A 597 14.15 0.34 1.08
CA PRO A 597 14.69 -0.87 1.68
C PRO A 597 14.97 -0.66 3.18
N ASP A 598 14.65 -1.67 3.99
CA ASP A 598 14.97 -1.73 5.42
C ASP A 598 16.48 -1.91 5.60
N ALA A 599 17.19 -1.07 6.32
CA ALA A 599 18.65 -1.14 6.50
C ALA A 599 19.19 -2.48 7.05
N ILE A 600 18.35 -3.23 7.75
CA ILE A 600 18.68 -4.57 8.26
C ILE A 600 18.37 -5.65 7.22
N THR A 601 17.28 -5.50 6.46
CA THR A 601 16.80 -6.53 5.52
C THR A 601 16.93 -6.15 4.03
N ARG A 602 17.46 -4.97 3.70
CA ARG A 602 17.69 -4.34 2.36
C ARG A 602 18.57 -5.17 1.45
N GLY A 603 19.16 -6.20 2.04
CA GLY A 603 19.62 -7.31 1.29
C GLY A 603 18.54 -8.03 0.48
N THR A 604 17.22 -7.75 0.49
CA THR A 604 16.23 -8.68 -0.13
C THR A 604 15.54 -8.35 -1.47
N LEU A 605 15.33 -7.12 -1.98
CA LEU A 605 14.73 -6.88 -3.33
C LEU A 605 15.21 -5.60 -4.09
N ALA A 606 15.28 -5.64 -5.43
CA ALA A 606 16.10 -4.76 -6.29
C ALA A 606 15.51 -3.37 -6.65
N GLY A 607 16.28 -2.26 -6.75
CA GLY A 607 15.72 -1.04 -7.41
C GLY A 607 16.46 0.32 -7.47
N SER A 608 17.33 0.72 -6.54
CA SER A 608 18.20 1.91 -6.68
C SER A 608 19.51 1.68 -5.95
N VAL A 609 20.62 1.62 -6.68
CA VAL A 609 21.88 1.12 -6.12
C VAL A 609 22.66 2.24 -5.49
N GLU A 610 22.35 2.48 -4.24
CA GLU A 610 23.25 3.19 -3.36
C GLU A 610 24.47 2.32 -2.99
N PRO A 611 25.56 2.92 -2.48
CA PRO A 611 26.78 2.23 -2.12
C PRO A 611 26.52 1.08 -1.15
N PHE A 612 26.67 -0.16 -1.61
CA PHE A 612 26.60 -1.35 -0.78
C PHE A 612 27.92 -2.11 -0.89
N ASP A 613 28.36 -2.69 0.22
CA ASP A 613 29.51 -3.58 0.24
C ASP A 613 29.13 -4.88 -0.46
N MET A 614 29.86 -5.20 -1.52
CA MET A 614 29.62 -6.40 -2.31
C MET A 614 30.36 -7.60 -1.70
N ASP A 615 31.61 -7.39 -1.31
CA ASP A 615 32.46 -8.47 -0.80
C ASP A 615 33.67 -7.92 -0.05
N ASP A 616 34.13 -8.66 0.95
CA ASP A 616 35.27 -8.31 1.79
C ASP A 616 36.23 -9.51 1.93
N ALA A 617 37.45 -9.33 1.42
CA ALA A 617 38.52 -10.31 1.54
C ALA A 617 38.84 -10.68 3.01
N ALA A 618 38.52 -9.82 3.98
CA ALA A 618 38.72 -10.09 5.40
C ALA A 618 37.97 -11.35 5.88
N TRP A 619 36.72 -11.55 5.44
CA TRP A 619 35.92 -12.74 5.79
C TRP A 619 36.55 -14.01 5.23
N HIS A 620 36.98 -13.97 3.97
CA HIS A 620 37.65 -15.11 3.31
C HIS A 620 39.01 -15.41 3.95
N LEU A 621 39.76 -14.37 4.34
CA LEU A 621 41.03 -14.51 5.05
C LEU A 621 40.88 -15.12 6.45
N GLU A 622 39.82 -14.74 7.17
CA GLU A 622 39.47 -15.35 8.45
C GLU A 622 39.22 -16.84 8.27
N THR A 623 38.37 -17.21 7.30
CA THR A 623 38.10 -18.60 6.94
C THR A 623 39.35 -19.41 6.62
N ILE A 624 40.25 -18.90 5.76
CA ILE A 624 41.54 -19.55 5.44
C ILE A 624 42.34 -19.83 6.71
N ARG A 625 42.42 -18.86 7.63
CA ARG A 625 43.24 -18.94 8.85
C ARG A 625 42.63 -19.85 9.90
N GLU A 626 41.32 -19.75 10.13
CA GLU A 626 40.59 -20.54 11.12
C GLU A 626 40.53 -22.02 10.74
N LYS A 627 40.12 -22.29 9.49
CA LYS A 627 40.05 -23.65 8.93
C LYS A 627 41.43 -24.21 8.57
N ARG A 628 42.48 -23.38 8.59
CA ARG A 628 43.89 -23.72 8.25
C ARG A 628 44.03 -24.30 6.84
N LEU A 629 43.33 -23.69 5.88
CA LEU A 629 43.30 -24.16 4.50
C LEU A 629 44.68 -24.00 3.84
N PRO A 630 45.15 -24.98 3.06
CA PRO A 630 46.48 -24.96 2.43
C PRO A 630 46.50 -24.14 1.12
N VAL A 631 45.97 -22.92 1.15
CA VAL A 631 45.88 -22.00 0.00
C VAL A 631 46.66 -20.70 0.28
N ASP A 632 47.02 -19.97 -0.78
CA ASP A 632 47.63 -18.65 -0.63
C ASP A 632 46.58 -17.65 -0.12
N GLU A 633 46.93 -16.77 0.81
CA GLU A 633 45.99 -15.76 1.33
C GLU A 633 45.46 -14.83 0.23
N LEU A 634 46.19 -14.66 -0.88
CA LEU A 634 45.72 -13.90 -2.04
C LEU A 634 44.50 -14.55 -2.72
N CYS A 635 44.24 -15.84 -2.47
CA CYS A 635 43.05 -16.51 -2.99
C CYS A 635 41.74 -15.86 -2.51
N ALA A 636 41.77 -15.20 -1.34
CA ALA A 636 40.63 -14.45 -0.78
C ALA A 636 40.07 -13.35 -1.71
N CYS A 637 40.88 -12.85 -2.66
CA CYS A 637 40.46 -11.82 -3.60
C CYS A 637 40.11 -12.37 -5.01
N SER A 638 40.12 -13.69 -5.22
CA SER A 638 40.13 -14.26 -6.58
C SER A 638 38.84 -13.99 -7.35
N HIS A 639 37.69 -14.35 -6.78
CA HIS A 639 36.38 -14.11 -7.41
C HIS A 639 36.07 -12.61 -7.54
N MET A 640 36.43 -11.81 -6.52
CA MET A 640 36.36 -10.34 -6.61
C MET A 640 37.14 -9.80 -7.81
N ALA A 641 38.34 -10.33 -8.07
CA ALA A 641 39.16 -9.95 -9.23
C ALA A 641 38.53 -10.36 -10.57
N ILE A 642 37.84 -11.52 -10.63
CA ILE A 642 37.11 -11.96 -11.82
C ILE A 642 35.97 -10.98 -12.13
N TYR A 643 35.15 -10.62 -11.14
CA TYR A 643 34.04 -9.70 -11.33
C TYR A 643 34.51 -8.30 -11.72
N LEU A 644 35.48 -7.74 -10.97
CA LEU A 644 36.05 -6.42 -11.26
C LEU A 644 36.65 -6.36 -12.67
N ARG A 645 37.38 -7.41 -13.09
CA ARG A 645 37.90 -7.50 -14.46
C ARG A 645 36.78 -7.44 -15.49
N TRP A 646 35.73 -8.23 -15.31
CA TRP A 646 34.62 -8.26 -16.24
C TRP A 646 33.95 -6.88 -16.36
N CYS A 647 33.71 -6.18 -15.25
CA CYS A 647 33.18 -4.82 -15.25
C CYS A 647 34.10 -3.80 -15.96
N MET A 648 35.42 -3.94 -15.80
CA MET A 648 36.41 -3.11 -16.51
C MET A 648 36.40 -3.35 -18.03
N GLU A 649 36.13 -4.58 -18.48
CA GLU A 649 36.04 -4.93 -19.91
C GLU A 649 34.72 -4.48 -20.57
N HIS A 650 33.67 -4.22 -19.78
CA HIS A 650 32.32 -3.92 -20.27
C HIS A 650 31.85 -2.48 -19.98
N ASP A 651 32.78 -1.57 -19.73
CA ASP A 651 32.51 -0.14 -19.48
C ASP A 651 31.51 0.10 -18.32
N LEU A 652 31.62 -0.68 -17.24
CA LEU A 652 30.74 -0.60 -16.06
C LEU A 652 31.38 0.15 -14.87
N MET A 653 32.59 0.68 -15.03
CA MET A 653 33.30 1.40 -13.96
C MET A 653 32.86 2.87 -13.86
N SER A 654 32.90 3.45 -12.64
CA SER A 654 32.57 4.86 -12.41
C SER A 654 33.63 5.81 -12.96
N THR A 655 33.24 7.06 -13.23
CA THR A 655 34.18 8.09 -13.71
C THR A 655 35.28 8.33 -12.66
N GLU A 656 34.89 8.36 -11.39
CA GLU A 656 35.76 8.54 -10.23
C GLU A 656 36.79 7.41 -10.12
N PHE A 657 36.38 6.15 -10.32
CA PHE A 657 37.31 5.02 -10.37
C PHE A 657 38.33 5.18 -11.49
N MET A 658 37.84 5.53 -12.68
CA MET A 658 38.67 5.68 -13.88
C MET A 658 39.69 6.81 -13.74
N GLU A 659 39.32 7.91 -13.06
CA GLU A 659 40.22 9.03 -12.79
C GLU A 659 41.21 8.74 -11.67
N ARG A 660 40.75 8.17 -10.55
CA ARG A 660 41.56 7.90 -9.37
C ARG A 660 42.61 6.81 -9.60
N TYR A 661 42.28 5.79 -10.38
CA TYR A 661 43.11 4.61 -10.62
C TYR A 661 43.60 4.51 -12.07
N LEU A 662 43.73 5.64 -12.77
CA LEU A 662 44.08 5.72 -14.19
C LEU A 662 45.29 4.87 -14.58
N ASP A 663 46.38 4.90 -13.80
CA ASP A 663 47.59 4.11 -14.08
C ASP A 663 47.33 2.59 -14.09
N THR A 664 46.45 2.10 -13.22
CA THR A 664 46.05 0.69 -13.16
C THR A 664 45.17 0.34 -14.36
N VAL A 665 44.21 1.21 -14.68
CA VAL A 665 43.31 1.06 -15.82
C VAL A 665 44.08 1.03 -17.15
N GLU A 666 45.08 1.89 -17.34
CA GLU A 666 45.89 1.92 -18.57
C GLU A 666 46.74 0.65 -18.73
N LYS A 667 47.34 0.16 -17.64
CA LYS A 667 48.07 -1.12 -17.65
C LYS A 667 47.15 -2.28 -17.99
N PHE A 668 45.97 -2.33 -17.36
CA PHE A 668 44.96 -3.34 -17.63
C PHE A 668 44.50 -3.32 -19.09
N ARG A 669 44.16 -2.13 -19.63
CA ARG A 669 43.74 -1.99 -21.04
C ARG A 669 44.82 -2.41 -22.05
N ALA A 670 46.10 -2.32 -21.69
CA ALA A 670 47.19 -2.75 -22.56
C ALA A 670 47.38 -4.27 -22.59
N ASP A 671 47.11 -4.96 -21.48
CA ASP A 671 47.27 -6.41 -21.34
C ASP A 671 46.31 -7.01 -20.28
N PRO A 672 45.01 -7.19 -20.59
CA PRO A 672 44.01 -7.64 -19.61
C PRO A 672 44.32 -9.00 -18.98
N ALA A 673 44.93 -9.90 -19.74
CA ALA A 673 45.30 -11.24 -19.28
C ALA A 673 46.61 -11.28 -18.47
N GLY A 674 47.47 -10.27 -18.63
CA GLY A 674 48.76 -10.17 -17.95
C GLY A 674 48.74 -9.41 -16.61
N VAL A 675 47.62 -8.75 -16.27
CA VAL A 675 47.48 -7.94 -15.05
C VAL A 675 46.69 -8.70 -14.00
N ASP A 676 47.35 -9.07 -12.89
CA ASP A 676 46.70 -9.64 -11.71
C ASP A 676 46.07 -8.52 -10.85
N LEU A 677 44.74 -8.51 -10.75
CA LEU A 677 43.99 -7.51 -9.97
C LEU A 677 43.91 -7.84 -8.47
N ARG A 678 44.26 -9.04 -8.02
CA ARG A 678 44.14 -9.42 -6.60
C ARG A 678 45.03 -8.56 -5.68
N PRO A 679 46.30 -8.26 -6.02
CA PRO A 679 47.10 -7.32 -5.23
C PRO A 679 46.52 -5.91 -5.22
N PHE A 680 45.92 -5.45 -6.33
CA PHE A 680 45.26 -4.15 -6.40
C PHE A 680 44.05 -4.08 -5.45
N ILE A 681 43.20 -5.10 -5.45
CA ILE A 681 42.06 -5.18 -4.52
C ILE A 681 42.55 -5.15 -3.08
N ARG A 682 43.55 -5.98 -2.73
CA ARG A 682 44.08 -6.04 -1.36
C ARG A 682 44.71 -4.73 -0.90
N ASP A 683 45.58 -4.14 -1.73
CA ASP A 683 46.47 -3.06 -1.29
C ASP A 683 45.87 -1.66 -1.52
N GLU A 684 45.14 -1.45 -2.64
CA GLU A 684 44.62 -0.14 -3.04
C GLU A 684 43.12 0.05 -2.77
N LEU A 685 42.34 -1.04 -2.73
CA LEU A 685 40.92 -1.05 -2.34
C LEU A 685 40.70 -1.56 -0.91
N GLY A 686 41.77 -1.83 -0.16
CA GLY A 686 41.68 -2.30 1.23
C GLY A 686 41.09 -3.71 1.40
N GLY A 687 41.03 -4.50 0.32
CA GLY A 687 40.44 -5.82 0.30
C GLY A 687 38.94 -5.85 0.03
N GLN A 688 38.32 -4.73 -0.33
CA GLN A 688 36.87 -4.60 -0.43
C GLN A 688 36.41 -4.29 -1.86
N LEU A 689 35.26 -4.83 -2.25
CA LEU A 689 34.47 -4.36 -3.40
C LEU A 689 33.19 -3.73 -2.87
N PHE A 690 32.87 -2.56 -3.38
CA PHE A 690 31.66 -1.81 -3.04
C PHE A 690 31.09 -1.16 -4.30
N SER A 691 29.77 -0.92 -4.33
CA SER A 691 29.08 -0.58 -5.57
C SER A 691 29.47 0.80 -6.17
N SER A 692 30.07 1.71 -5.38
CA SER A 692 30.54 3.02 -5.89
C SER A 692 31.80 2.95 -6.79
N LEU A 693 32.41 1.76 -6.92
CA LEU A 693 33.43 1.51 -7.94
C LEU A 693 32.84 1.52 -9.36
N PHE A 694 31.52 1.34 -9.49
CA PHE A 694 30.82 1.15 -10.76
C PHE A 694 29.99 2.38 -11.13
N ASN A 695 29.74 2.57 -12.42
CA ASN A 695 28.77 3.56 -12.89
C ASN A 695 27.34 3.08 -12.62
N ASP A 696 26.33 3.92 -12.82
CA ASP A 696 24.92 3.62 -12.49
C ASP A 696 24.46 2.25 -13.03
N LYS A 697 24.87 1.89 -14.26
CA LYS A 697 24.53 0.60 -14.86
C LYS A 697 25.27 -0.57 -14.21
N GLY A 698 26.55 -0.40 -13.92
CA GLY A 698 27.36 -1.41 -13.24
C GLY A 698 26.93 -1.60 -11.79
N ALA A 699 26.56 -0.53 -11.09
CA ALA A 699 25.99 -0.58 -9.75
C ALA A 699 24.63 -1.30 -9.78
N ALA A 700 23.72 -0.91 -10.68
CA ALA A 700 22.42 -1.58 -10.91
C ALA A 700 22.56 -3.09 -11.11
N PHE A 701 23.49 -3.50 -11.96
CA PHE A 701 23.76 -4.92 -12.17
C PHE A 701 24.41 -5.60 -10.96
N ALA A 702 25.35 -4.94 -10.29
CA ALA A 702 25.96 -5.47 -9.07
C ALA A 702 24.90 -5.68 -7.98
N TRP A 703 23.91 -4.80 -7.83
CA TRP A 703 22.82 -5.00 -6.88
C TRP A 703 21.95 -6.19 -7.22
N TYR A 704 21.60 -6.35 -8.50
CA TYR A 704 20.83 -7.51 -8.97
C TYR A 704 21.57 -8.84 -8.75
N TYR A 705 22.86 -8.90 -9.09
CA TYR A 705 23.60 -10.16 -9.17
C TYR A 705 24.54 -10.43 -7.99
N TYR A 706 24.95 -9.39 -7.27
CA TYR A 706 25.85 -9.45 -6.11
C TYR A 706 25.18 -8.98 -4.82
N GLY A 707 24.03 -8.31 -4.90
CA GLY A 707 23.21 -7.98 -3.74
C GLY A 707 22.60 -9.23 -3.12
N GLN A 708 22.13 -9.14 -1.88
CA GLN A 708 21.65 -10.32 -1.13
C GLN A 708 20.22 -10.77 -1.54
N LEU A 709 19.69 -10.28 -2.68
CA LEU A 709 18.25 -10.18 -3.00
C LEU A 709 17.60 -11.51 -3.43
N GLY A 710 18.28 -12.62 -3.18
CA GLY A 710 17.97 -13.93 -3.73
C GLY A 710 18.74 -14.23 -5.01
N ALA A 711 18.23 -15.17 -5.81
CA ALA A 711 18.90 -15.62 -7.03
C ALA A 711 18.53 -14.74 -8.24
N PRO A 712 19.45 -14.54 -9.21
CA PRO A 712 20.80 -15.10 -9.27
C PRO A 712 21.79 -14.37 -8.34
N TYR A 713 22.75 -15.12 -7.78
CA TYR A 713 23.73 -14.60 -6.83
C TYR A 713 25.15 -15.00 -7.21
N TYR A 714 26.04 -14.02 -7.40
CA TYR A 714 27.37 -14.23 -7.96
C TYR A 714 28.24 -15.18 -7.13
N PRO A 715 28.32 -15.05 -5.79
CA PRO A 715 29.01 -16.05 -4.97
C PRO A 715 28.46 -17.47 -5.17
N SER A 716 27.15 -17.65 -5.29
CA SER A 716 26.58 -18.98 -5.59
C SER A 716 26.91 -19.49 -6.99
N ASP A 717 26.95 -18.62 -8.01
CA ASP A 717 27.43 -19.00 -9.35
C ASP A 717 28.94 -19.36 -9.33
N ILE A 718 29.73 -18.75 -8.43
CA ILE A 718 31.13 -19.09 -8.18
C ILE A 718 31.24 -20.46 -7.50
N ASP A 719 30.40 -20.75 -6.51
CA ASP A 719 30.36 -22.05 -5.83
C ASP A 719 29.97 -23.18 -6.79
N ASP A 720 28.96 -22.95 -7.64
CA ASP A 720 28.56 -23.90 -8.69
C ASP A 720 29.73 -24.22 -9.63
N TYR A 721 30.44 -23.19 -10.09
CA TYR A 721 31.63 -23.39 -10.92
C TYR A 721 32.74 -24.12 -10.16
N ALA A 722 33.00 -23.73 -8.91
CA ALA A 722 34.02 -24.33 -8.07
C ALA A 722 33.77 -25.82 -7.84
N ILE A 723 32.54 -26.20 -7.53
CA ILE A 723 32.11 -27.59 -7.35
C ILE A 723 32.15 -28.34 -8.69
N GLY A 724 31.79 -27.71 -9.80
CA GLY A 724 31.92 -28.31 -11.14
C GLY A 724 33.36 -28.68 -11.50
N VAL A 725 34.35 -27.91 -11.03
CA VAL A 725 35.78 -28.15 -11.27
C VAL A 725 36.39 -29.12 -10.24
N ILE A 726 36.10 -28.93 -8.95
CA ILE A 726 36.73 -29.64 -7.84
C ILE A 726 36.02 -30.97 -7.52
N GLY A 727 34.73 -31.03 -7.79
CA GLY A 727 33.85 -32.15 -7.49
C GLY A 727 33.16 -32.04 -6.13
N GLN A 728 31.88 -32.41 -6.10
CA GLN A 728 31.01 -32.30 -4.92
C GLN A 728 31.55 -33.04 -3.69
N GLU A 729 32.08 -34.26 -3.87
CA GLU A 729 32.67 -35.04 -2.76
C GLU A 729 33.90 -34.35 -2.13
N ARG A 730 34.70 -33.65 -2.93
CA ARG A 730 35.91 -32.98 -2.43
C ARG A 730 35.59 -31.64 -1.78
N ASN A 731 34.57 -30.92 -2.27
CA ASN A 731 34.11 -29.68 -1.66
C ASN A 731 33.75 -29.87 -0.17
N TYR A 732 32.92 -30.88 0.14
CA TYR A 732 32.48 -31.20 1.50
C TYR A 732 33.46 -32.11 2.28
N SER A 733 34.71 -32.23 1.83
CA SER A 733 35.73 -33.04 2.53
C SER A 733 36.37 -32.26 3.69
N ASP A 734 36.97 -32.97 4.64
CA ASP A 734 37.75 -32.37 5.74
C ASP A 734 38.91 -31.46 5.24
N GLU A 735 39.35 -31.63 3.98
CA GLU A 735 40.43 -30.84 3.37
C GLU A 735 39.98 -29.41 3.02
N ILE A 736 38.79 -29.26 2.44
CA ILE A 736 38.31 -28.01 1.83
C ILE A 736 37.16 -27.39 2.63
N GLN A 737 36.36 -28.18 3.35
CA GLN A 737 35.34 -27.70 4.29
C GLN A 737 34.35 -26.69 3.68
N ASP A 738 33.83 -27.01 2.48
CA ASP A 738 32.88 -26.21 1.70
C ASP A 738 33.43 -24.91 1.09
N GLU A 739 34.75 -24.78 1.01
CA GLU A 739 35.42 -23.58 0.50
C GLU A 739 36.05 -23.80 -0.88
N ALA A 740 35.40 -24.58 -1.77
CA ALA A 740 35.99 -24.95 -3.07
C ALA A 740 36.46 -23.75 -3.90
N TYR A 741 35.75 -22.61 -3.85
CA TYR A 741 36.11 -21.41 -4.60
C TYR A 741 37.52 -20.87 -4.27
N LEU A 742 38.03 -21.09 -3.04
CA LEU A 742 39.38 -20.68 -2.62
C LEU A 742 40.49 -21.54 -3.24
N PHE A 743 40.16 -22.73 -3.75
CA PHE A 743 41.10 -23.69 -4.35
C PHE A 743 41.14 -23.63 -5.87
N LEU A 744 40.33 -22.75 -6.48
CA LEU A 744 40.33 -22.56 -7.92
C LEU A 744 41.67 -21.99 -8.42
N PRO A 745 42.23 -22.52 -9.52
CA PRO A 745 43.38 -21.89 -10.15
C PRO A 745 42.97 -20.53 -10.71
N PHE A 746 43.67 -19.47 -10.32
CA PHE A 746 43.44 -18.14 -10.87
C PHE A 746 44.12 -18.01 -12.25
N ASP A 747 43.39 -18.42 -13.29
CA ASP A 747 43.84 -18.42 -14.68
C ASP A 747 42.78 -17.91 -15.68
N GLU A 748 43.12 -17.89 -16.96
CA GLU A 748 42.22 -17.43 -18.04
C GLU A 748 41.04 -18.36 -18.29
N ASP A 749 41.15 -19.66 -17.98
CA ASP A 749 40.05 -20.59 -18.18
C ASP A 749 38.97 -20.36 -17.12
N TYR A 750 39.37 -20.10 -15.87
CA TYR A 750 38.47 -19.64 -14.81
C TYR A 750 37.78 -18.31 -15.18
N TYR A 751 38.56 -17.32 -15.63
CA TYR A 751 37.99 -16.04 -16.05
C TYR A 751 36.97 -16.20 -17.18
N ARG A 752 37.30 -16.93 -18.26
CA ARG A 752 36.40 -17.10 -19.41
C ARG A 752 35.11 -17.81 -19.05
N ALA A 753 35.19 -18.83 -18.19
CA ALA A 753 34.01 -19.55 -17.73
C ALA A 753 33.06 -18.61 -16.97
N MET A 754 33.58 -17.91 -15.96
CA MET A 754 32.75 -16.99 -15.18
C MET A 754 32.29 -15.77 -15.96
N ALA A 755 33.13 -15.21 -16.85
CA ALA A 755 32.74 -14.13 -17.74
C ALA A 755 31.53 -14.49 -18.61
N SER A 756 31.44 -15.75 -19.07
CA SER A 756 30.28 -16.24 -19.82
C SER A 756 29.02 -16.28 -18.96
N VAL A 757 29.14 -16.68 -17.69
CA VAL A 757 28.01 -16.69 -16.74
C VAL A 757 27.56 -15.26 -16.44
N ILE A 758 28.49 -14.39 -16.03
CA ILE A 758 28.22 -12.98 -15.73
C ILE A 758 27.55 -12.30 -16.94
N TYR A 759 28.06 -12.53 -18.16
CA TYR A 759 27.48 -11.96 -19.37
C TYR A 759 26.04 -12.44 -19.63
N ARG A 760 25.75 -13.73 -19.42
CA ARG A 760 24.38 -14.26 -19.53
C ARG A 760 23.46 -13.58 -18.52
N ARG A 761 23.86 -13.51 -17.23
CA ARG A 761 23.08 -12.84 -16.16
C ARG A 761 22.83 -11.38 -16.50
N PHE A 762 23.82 -10.68 -17.04
CA PHE A 762 23.70 -9.29 -17.46
C PHE A 762 22.67 -9.11 -18.59
N VAL A 763 22.70 -9.96 -19.61
CA VAL A 763 21.74 -9.87 -20.73
C VAL A 763 20.32 -10.19 -20.27
N ASN A 764 20.14 -11.19 -19.40
CA ASN A 764 18.83 -11.59 -18.88
C ASN A 764 18.26 -10.48 -17.98
N TRP A 765 19.06 -9.96 -17.04
CA TRP A 765 18.69 -8.81 -16.20
C TRP A 765 18.18 -7.62 -17.00
N GLN A 766 18.84 -7.27 -18.11
CA GLN A 766 18.42 -6.13 -18.94
C GLN A 766 17.06 -6.33 -19.64
N ARG A 767 16.56 -7.57 -19.73
CA ARG A 767 15.29 -7.93 -20.35
C ARG A 767 14.24 -8.31 -19.30
N GLN A 768 14.60 -8.25 -18.02
CA GLN A 768 13.74 -8.64 -16.93
C GLN A 768 12.56 -7.68 -16.80
N ASP A 769 11.39 -8.27 -16.59
CA ASP A 769 10.15 -7.57 -16.27
C ASP A 769 9.31 -8.49 -15.38
N PHE A 770 8.48 -7.92 -14.52
CA PHE A 770 7.65 -8.65 -13.55
C PHE A 770 6.20 -8.17 -13.64
N ASP A 771 5.25 -9.08 -13.45
CA ASP A 771 3.84 -8.70 -13.34
C ASP A 771 3.57 -8.12 -11.93
N GLU A 772 3.27 -6.82 -11.87
CA GLU A 772 2.95 -6.09 -10.64
C GLU A 772 1.80 -6.72 -9.85
N GLY A 773 0.84 -7.37 -10.54
CA GLY A 773 -0.29 -8.04 -9.91
C GLY A 773 0.06 -9.34 -9.18
N THR A 774 1.27 -9.86 -9.39
CA THR A 774 1.73 -11.14 -8.82
C THR A 774 2.92 -11.00 -7.87
N LEU A 775 3.38 -9.78 -7.60
CA LEU A 775 4.50 -9.50 -6.68
C LEU A 775 4.27 -10.10 -5.29
N GLU A 776 3.03 -10.07 -4.82
CA GLU A 776 2.61 -10.71 -3.58
C GLU A 776 1.96 -12.07 -3.87
N PRO A 777 2.22 -13.11 -3.05
CA PRO A 777 1.64 -14.42 -3.26
C PRO A 777 0.12 -14.40 -3.07
N SER A 778 -0.59 -15.10 -3.96
CA SER A 778 -2.04 -15.31 -3.88
C SER A 778 -2.43 -16.10 -2.63
N ALA A 779 -3.73 -16.10 -2.28
CA ALA A 779 -4.23 -16.88 -1.16
C ALA A 779 -3.93 -18.40 -1.31
N ALA A 780 -4.11 -18.95 -2.52
CA ALA A 780 -3.73 -20.32 -2.83
C ALA A 780 -2.23 -20.58 -2.68
N ALA A 781 -1.37 -19.67 -3.16
CA ALA A 781 0.08 -19.81 -3.00
C ALA A 781 0.50 -19.81 -1.53
N LYS A 782 -0.06 -18.90 -0.71
CA LYS A 782 0.17 -18.87 0.75
C LYS A 782 -0.29 -20.17 1.40
N ALA A 783 -1.49 -20.65 1.08
CA ALA A 783 -2.02 -21.89 1.60
C ALA A 783 -1.16 -23.11 1.23
N ILE A 784 -0.66 -23.20 -0.01
CA ILE A 784 0.25 -24.27 -0.42
C ILE A 784 1.58 -24.20 0.34
N MET A 785 2.16 -23.01 0.53
CA MET A 785 3.39 -22.85 1.34
C MET A 785 3.16 -23.27 2.80
N ASP A 786 2.05 -22.87 3.40
CA ASP A 786 1.66 -23.27 4.76
C ASP A 786 1.41 -24.78 4.86
N TYR A 787 0.75 -25.36 3.87
CA TYR A 787 0.54 -26.81 3.76
C TYR A 787 1.88 -27.54 3.68
N LEU A 788 2.80 -27.06 2.84
CA LEU A 788 4.12 -27.67 2.67
C LEU A 788 4.88 -27.71 3.99
N ASP A 789 4.86 -26.66 4.81
CA ASP A 789 5.58 -26.61 6.11
C ASP A 789 7.08 -26.92 5.94
N CYS A 790 7.69 -26.31 4.93
CA CYS A 790 9.14 -26.36 4.65
C CYS A 790 9.63 -25.03 4.07
N GLU A 791 10.95 -24.89 3.91
CA GLU A 791 11.53 -23.67 3.31
C GLU A 791 11.01 -23.51 1.87
N CYS A 792 10.33 -22.40 1.62
CA CYS A 792 9.74 -22.06 0.34
C CYS A 792 10.22 -20.68 -0.11
N THR A 793 10.48 -20.53 -1.40
CA THR A 793 10.73 -19.24 -2.04
C THR A 793 9.67 -19.00 -3.10
N TYR A 794 8.94 -17.90 -2.99
CA TYR A 794 7.93 -17.50 -3.96
C TYR A 794 8.57 -16.65 -5.06
N PHE A 795 8.17 -16.88 -6.31
CA PHE A 795 8.56 -16.12 -7.49
C PHE A 795 7.30 -15.55 -8.16
N PRO A 796 7.23 -14.22 -8.37
CA PRO A 796 6.18 -13.62 -9.18
C PRO A 796 6.34 -13.98 -10.66
N SER A 797 5.31 -13.74 -11.45
CA SER A 797 5.37 -13.90 -12.91
C SER A 797 6.45 -13.00 -13.52
N MET A 798 7.25 -13.54 -14.43
CA MET A 798 8.39 -12.81 -14.99
C MET A 798 8.71 -13.12 -16.46
N LYS A 799 9.29 -12.14 -17.15
CA LYS A 799 9.65 -12.23 -18.58
C LYS A 799 10.79 -13.21 -18.88
N ASP A 800 11.72 -13.38 -17.94
CA ASP A 800 12.87 -14.27 -18.07
C ASP A 800 13.03 -15.07 -16.77
N ASP A 801 13.08 -16.40 -16.88
CA ASP A 801 13.10 -17.33 -15.74
C ASP A 801 14.50 -17.53 -15.14
N ASP A 802 15.50 -16.76 -15.57
CA ASP A 802 16.87 -16.81 -15.05
C ASP A 802 16.96 -16.77 -13.51
N PRO A 803 16.16 -15.97 -12.77
CA PRO A 803 16.08 -16.02 -11.31
C PRO A 803 15.58 -17.36 -10.76
N ILE A 804 14.50 -17.91 -11.34
CA ILE A 804 13.90 -19.19 -10.94
C ILE A 804 14.91 -20.32 -11.15
N MET A 805 15.52 -20.38 -12.34
CA MET A 805 16.45 -21.45 -12.69
C MET A 805 17.78 -21.34 -11.95
N ALA A 806 18.22 -20.14 -11.58
CA ALA A 806 19.34 -19.94 -10.67
C ALA A 806 19.03 -20.49 -9.27
N ALA A 807 17.91 -20.09 -8.68
CA ALA A 807 17.50 -20.56 -7.35
C ALA A 807 17.35 -22.08 -7.30
N TYR A 808 16.69 -22.65 -8.31
CA TYR A 808 16.54 -24.09 -8.43
C TYR A 808 17.89 -24.80 -8.60
N GLY A 809 18.82 -24.25 -9.40
CA GLY A 809 20.18 -24.75 -9.55
C GLY A 809 20.96 -24.78 -8.23
N TYR A 810 20.92 -23.67 -7.48
CA TYR A 810 21.56 -23.57 -6.16
C TYR A 810 20.96 -24.57 -5.18
N ALA A 811 19.62 -24.64 -5.11
CA ALA A 811 18.95 -25.60 -4.25
C ALA A 811 19.30 -27.05 -4.62
N ARG A 812 19.50 -27.37 -5.91
CA ARG A 812 19.96 -28.70 -6.35
C ARG A 812 21.40 -29.01 -5.95
N ARG A 813 22.31 -28.02 -6.01
CA ARG A 813 23.67 -28.15 -5.50
C ARG A 813 23.64 -28.50 -4.01
N ASP A 814 22.84 -27.75 -3.25
CA ASP A 814 22.80 -27.82 -1.78
C ASP A 814 22.06 -29.08 -1.28
N ALA A 815 21.03 -29.52 -1.99
CA ALA A 815 20.26 -30.73 -1.70
C ALA A 815 21.11 -32.00 -1.49
N ALA A 816 22.26 -32.09 -2.16
CA ALA A 816 23.15 -33.24 -2.07
C ALA A 816 23.74 -33.46 -0.66
N HIS A 817 23.75 -32.44 0.19
CA HIS A 817 24.34 -32.51 1.53
C HIS A 817 23.40 -32.02 2.65
N GLU A 818 22.41 -31.18 2.33
CA GLU A 818 21.47 -30.62 3.31
C GLU A 818 20.23 -31.49 3.59
N GLY A 819 19.96 -32.51 2.77
CA GLY A 819 18.92 -33.51 3.06
C GLY A 819 17.50 -33.09 2.70
N PHE A 820 17.33 -32.40 1.57
CA PHE A 820 16.04 -32.06 0.98
C PHE A 820 16.05 -32.35 -0.54
N VAL A 821 14.88 -32.25 -1.18
CA VAL A 821 14.72 -32.29 -2.64
C VAL A 821 14.00 -31.01 -3.09
N PRO A 822 14.60 -30.20 -3.98
CA PRO A 822 13.97 -28.98 -4.48
C PRO A 822 12.93 -29.31 -5.55
N VAL A 823 11.79 -28.63 -5.51
CA VAL A 823 10.70 -28.79 -6.49
C VAL A 823 10.10 -27.42 -6.79
N LEU A 824 9.88 -27.12 -8.07
CA LEU A 824 9.10 -25.98 -8.53
C LEU A 824 7.62 -26.36 -8.57
N ILE A 825 6.76 -25.52 -7.99
CA ILE A 825 5.33 -25.80 -7.84
C ILE A 825 4.57 -24.61 -8.42
N LYS A 826 3.68 -24.89 -9.37
CA LYS A 826 2.70 -23.93 -9.91
C LYS A 826 1.48 -23.91 -8.98
N PRO A 827 1.28 -22.84 -8.19
CA PRO A 827 0.20 -22.79 -7.22
C PRO A 827 -1.11 -22.39 -7.91
N ASP A 828 -2.10 -23.27 -7.86
CA ASP A 828 -3.47 -22.98 -8.29
C ASP A 828 -4.51 -23.70 -7.40
N GLU A 829 -5.77 -23.32 -7.56
CA GLU A 829 -6.90 -23.88 -6.80
C GLU A 829 -7.06 -25.39 -7.02
N THR A 830 -6.85 -25.86 -8.25
CA THR A 830 -7.02 -27.28 -8.59
C THR A 830 -5.96 -28.13 -7.89
N LEU A 831 -4.71 -27.65 -7.84
CA LEU A 831 -3.64 -28.30 -7.12
C LEU A 831 -3.96 -28.33 -5.63
N TRP A 832 -4.43 -27.20 -5.06
CA TRP A 832 -4.88 -27.15 -3.67
C TRP A 832 -5.93 -28.22 -3.35
N GLU A 833 -6.98 -28.30 -4.17
CA GLU A 833 -8.04 -29.32 -4.01
C GLU A 833 -7.46 -30.74 -4.06
N CYS A 834 -6.56 -31.03 -5.01
CA CYS A 834 -5.91 -32.35 -5.11
C CYS A 834 -5.11 -32.71 -3.86
N LEU A 835 -4.33 -31.76 -3.33
CA LEU A 835 -3.52 -31.97 -2.12
C LEU A 835 -4.41 -32.30 -0.91
N ILE A 836 -5.51 -31.57 -0.73
CA ILE A 836 -6.42 -31.76 0.41
C ILE A 836 -7.23 -33.04 0.26
N LEU A 837 -7.82 -33.31 -0.91
CA LEU A 837 -8.59 -34.54 -1.15
C LEU A 837 -7.80 -35.81 -0.84
N ASN A 838 -6.49 -35.81 -1.13
CA ASN A 838 -5.64 -36.97 -0.88
C ASN A 838 -5.10 -37.05 0.56
N SER A 839 -4.81 -35.92 1.21
CA SER A 839 -4.13 -35.88 2.52
C SER A 839 -5.04 -35.63 3.72
N ASP A 840 -6.13 -34.89 3.55
CA ASP A 840 -7.17 -34.60 4.54
C ASP A 840 -8.58 -34.67 3.90
N PRO A 841 -9.07 -35.87 3.55
CA PRO A 841 -10.34 -36.03 2.84
C PRO A 841 -11.60 -35.65 3.65
N ASP A 842 -11.46 -35.31 4.95
CA ASP A 842 -12.59 -34.81 5.73
C ASP A 842 -12.73 -33.27 5.61
N SER A 843 -11.69 -32.58 5.15
CA SER A 843 -11.79 -31.18 4.72
C SER A 843 -12.41 -31.16 3.32
N ASP A 844 -13.30 -30.21 3.07
CA ASP A 844 -13.87 -30.02 1.72
C ASP A 844 -12.95 -29.24 0.79
N GLY A 845 -11.76 -28.84 1.27
CA GLY A 845 -10.77 -28.09 0.49
C GLY A 845 -11.30 -26.74 -0.01
N GLY A 846 -12.37 -26.22 0.62
CA GLY A 846 -13.17 -25.11 0.12
C GLY A 846 -12.44 -23.75 0.05
N LYS A 847 -13.19 -22.72 -0.37
CA LYS A 847 -12.73 -21.34 -0.65
C LYS A 847 -12.02 -20.61 0.50
N ASP A 848 -11.95 -21.20 1.69
CA ASP A 848 -11.28 -20.64 2.86
C ASP A 848 -9.86 -21.20 3.08
N TYR A 849 -9.38 -22.11 2.21
CA TYR A 849 -8.05 -22.72 2.26
C TYR A 849 -7.68 -23.38 3.60
N ALA A 850 -8.67 -23.97 4.28
CA ALA A 850 -8.45 -24.64 5.55
C ALA A 850 -8.05 -26.12 5.41
N PHE A 851 -7.15 -26.59 6.27
CA PHE A 851 -6.75 -28.00 6.38
C PHE A 851 -6.34 -28.38 7.82
N ASP A 852 -6.39 -29.67 8.16
CA ASP A 852 -5.91 -30.18 9.44
C ASP A 852 -4.42 -30.60 9.34
N PRO A 853 -3.47 -29.84 9.93
CA PRO A 853 -2.04 -30.14 9.84
C PRO A 853 -1.66 -31.49 10.47
N ASP A 854 -2.40 -31.95 11.49
CA ASP A 854 -2.12 -33.25 12.13
C ASP A 854 -2.46 -34.41 11.18
N LYS A 855 -3.50 -34.27 10.36
CA LYS A 855 -3.86 -35.28 9.37
C LYS A 855 -2.91 -35.29 8.19
N VAL A 856 -2.52 -34.12 7.69
CA VAL A 856 -1.49 -34.01 6.63
C VAL A 856 -0.18 -34.63 7.10
N ALA A 857 0.27 -34.33 8.32
CA ALA A 857 1.45 -34.95 8.91
C ALA A 857 1.30 -36.48 9.06
N ALA A 858 0.11 -36.96 9.47
CA ALA A 858 -0.18 -38.38 9.55
C ALA A 858 -0.18 -39.08 8.17
N TYR A 859 -0.70 -38.41 7.13
CA TYR A 859 -0.67 -38.87 5.74
C TYR A 859 0.77 -39.02 5.25
N ARG A 860 1.58 -37.95 5.35
CA ARG A 860 3.01 -37.94 4.97
C ARG A 860 3.76 -39.07 5.65
N LYS A 861 3.59 -39.20 6.96
CA LYS A 861 4.22 -40.27 7.75
C LYS A 861 3.79 -41.66 7.30
N LYS A 862 2.51 -41.86 6.96
CA LYS A 862 2.00 -43.15 6.45
C LYS A 862 2.60 -43.48 5.10
N MET A 863 2.63 -42.53 4.15
CA MET A 863 3.18 -42.72 2.82
C MET A 863 4.69 -43.01 2.88
N LEU A 864 5.46 -42.21 3.62
CA LEU A 864 6.92 -42.38 3.75
C LEU A 864 7.32 -43.66 4.51
N ALA A 865 6.47 -44.18 5.40
CA ALA A 865 6.72 -45.44 6.10
C ALA A 865 6.38 -46.69 5.28
N ALA A 866 5.57 -46.55 4.21
CA ALA A 866 5.20 -47.66 3.36
C ALA A 866 6.37 -48.07 2.46
N PRO A 867 6.59 -49.38 2.22
CA PRO A 867 7.60 -49.82 1.27
C PRO A 867 7.19 -49.41 -0.15
N VAL A 868 8.08 -48.71 -0.86
CA VAL A 868 7.88 -48.34 -2.26
C VAL A 868 7.77 -49.60 -3.12
N GLY A 869 6.75 -49.66 -3.99
CA GLY A 869 6.45 -50.79 -4.88
C GLY A 869 7.49 -51.04 -5.97
N ASP A 870 7.27 -52.08 -6.77
CA ASP A 870 8.09 -52.39 -7.94
C ASP A 870 7.63 -51.52 -9.14
N GLY A 871 8.35 -50.42 -9.37
CA GLY A 871 8.00 -49.46 -10.43
C GLY A 871 7.94 -50.09 -11.82
N LYS A 872 8.78 -51.09 -12.13
CA LYS A 872 8.72 -51.75 -13.43
C LYS A 872 7.44 -52.55 -13.60
N ALA A 873 6.98 -53.22 -12.53
CA ALA A 873 5.71 -53.93 -12.56
C ALA A 873 4.50 -52.98 -12.72
N VAL A 874 4.55 -51.80 -12.10
CA VAL A 874 3.53 -50.74 -12.29
C VAL A 874 3.49 -50.29 -13.75
N LEU A 875 4.64 -49.91 -14.32
CA LEU A 875 4.73 -49.47 -15.71
C LEU A 875 4.30 -50.56 -16.69
N ASP A 876 4.71 -51.82 -16.48
CA ASP A 876 4.30 -52.94 -17.33
C ASP A 876 2.78 -53.19 -17.29
N ALA A 877 2.13 -52.96 -16.14
CA ALA A 877 0.69 -53.06 -16.01
C ALA A 877 -0.03 -51.94 -16.78
N LEU A 878 0.44 -50.69 -16.65
CA LEU A 878 -0.10 -49.55 -17.37
C LEU A 878 0.10 -49.69 -18.89
N VAL A 879 1.28 -50.09 -19.35
CA VAL A 879 1.53 -50.43 -20.76
C VAL A 879 0.60 -51.55 -21.25
N GLY A 880 0.33 -52.54 -20.40
CA GLY A 880 -0.62 -53.61 -20.69
C GLY A 880 -2.04 -53.10 -20.90
N GLN A 881 -2.46 -52.10 -20.12
CA GLN A 881 -3.75 -51.43 -20.28
C GLN A 881 -3.83 -50.68 -21.62
N ARG A 882 -2.83 -49.87 -21.96
CA ARG A 882 -2.79 -49.15 -23.26
C ARG A 882 -2.85 -50.09 -24.46
N LYS A 883 -2.18 -51.24 -24.37
CA LYS A 883 -2.26 -52.28 -25.42
C LYS A 883 -3.65 -52.88 -25.57
N ALA A 884 -4.37 -53.07 -24.47
CA ALA A 884 -5.74 -53.58 -24.51
C ALA A 884 -6.69 -52.53 -25.12
N GLU A 885 -6.53 -51.25 -24.76
CA GLU A 885 -7.30 -50.14 -25.32
C GLU A 885 -7.07 -50.00 -26.83
N ALA A 886 -5.81 -50.02 -27.29
CA ALA A 886 -5.49 -50.00 -28.72
C ALA A 886 -6.06 -51.20 -29.49
N GLU A 887 -6.09 -52.40 -28.88
CA GLU A 887 -6.72 -53.58 -29.48
C GLU A 887 -8.25 -53.41 -29.58
N ASP A 888 -8.89 -52.85 -28.56
CA ASP A 888 -10.33 -52.60 -28.53
C ASP A 888 -10.75 -51.52 -29.56
N ASP A 889 -9.90 -50.51 -29.79
CA ASP A 889 -10.10 -49.46 -30.79
C ASP A 889 -9.64 -49.86 -32.21
N GLY A 890 -9.04 -51.04 -32.35
CA GLY A 890 -8.62 -51.61 -33.62
C GLY A 890 -7.40 -50.92 -34.25
N MET A 891 -6.57 -50.29 -33.43
CA MET A 891 -5.33 -49.60 -33.83
C MET A 891 -4.15 -50.57 -33.89
N ASP A 892 -3.29 -50.46 -34.90
CA ASP A 892 -2.05 -51.26 -34.96
C ASP A 892 -0.99 -50.70 -34.00
N TRP A 893 -0.64 -51.47 -32.96
CA TRP A 893 0.35 -51.08 -31.97
C TRP A 893 1.72 -50.70 -32.56
N GLN A 894 2.14 -51.34 -33.66
CA GLN A 894 3.45 -51.11 -34.26
C GLN A 894 3.44 -49.95 -35.26
N GLU A 895 2.42 -49.86 -36.11
CA GLU A 895 2.33 -48.84 -37.16
C GLU A 895 1.72 -47.52 -36.67
N GLU A 896 0.66 -47.58 -35.85
CA GLU A 896 -0.11 -46.39 -35.44
C GLU A 896 0.33 -45.84 -34.08
N ILE A 897 0.60 -46.70 -33.09
CA ILE A 897 1.03 -46.26 -31.75
C ILE A 897 2.55 -46.04 -31.67
N ILE A 898 3.34 -47.06 -32.04
CA ILE A 898 4.81 -46.94 -32.01
C ILE A 898 5.31 -46.02 -33.13
N GLY A 899 4.91 -46.24 -34.38
CA GLY A 899 5.37 -45.41 -35.49
C GLY A 899 6.89 -45.44 -35.70
N GLY A 900 7.42 -44.39 -36.33
CA GLY A 900 8.86 -44.25 -36.64
C GLY A 900 9.63 -43.52 -35.54
N ALA A 901 10.82 -43.99 -35.20
CA ALA A 901 11.71 -43.31 -34.25
C ALA A 901 12.47 -42.14 -34.89
N ALA A 902 11.74 -41.12 -35.33
CA ALA A 902 12.28 -39.91 -35.93
C ALA A 902 11.26 -38.75 -35.80
N GLY A 903 11.77 -37.52 -35.78
CA GLY A 903 10.93 -36.31 -35.77
C GLY A 903 10.75 -35.70 -34.38
N GLY A 904 11.44 -36.22 -33.36
CA GLY A 904 11.47 -35.63 -32.04
C GLY A 904 12.27 -34.32 -31.99
N TYR A 905 11.95 -33.47 -31.01
CA TYR A 905 12.66 -32.24 -30.70
C TYR A 905 13.53 -32.39 -29.43
N GLU A 906 14.51 -31.51 -29.26
CA GLU A 906 15.36 -31.44 -28.07
C GLU A 906 14.61 -30.67 -26.97
N ASN A 907 14.54 -31.25 -25.77
CA ASN A 907 13.91 -30.66 -24.60
C ASN A 907 14.86 -30.67 -23.40
N ASP A 908 15.46 -29.51 -23.14
CA ASP A 908 16.44 -29.31 -22.06
C ASP A 908 16.04 -28.17 -21.12
N ARG A 909 14.77 -27.76 -21.14
CA ARG A 909 14.26 -26.68 -20.28
C ARG A 909 12.90 -27.06 -19.72
N LEU A 910 12.70 -26.78 -18.44
CA LEU A 910 11.38 -26.85 -17.82
C LEU A 910 10.47 -25.80 -18.46
N ALA A 911 9.24 -26.19 -18.79
CA ALA A 911 8.36 -25.35 -19.58
C ALA A 911 6.92 -25.24 -19.04
N SER A 912 6.50 -26.11 -18.12
CA SER A 912 5.10 -26.20 -17.62
C SER A 912 4.59 -24.91 -16.97
N TYR A 913 5.51 -24.06 -16.51
CA TYR A 913 5.20 -22.80 -15.86
C TYR A 913 5.19 -21.58 -16.78
N TRP A 914 5.34 -21.74 -18.10
CA TRP A 914 5.20 -20.63 -19.04
C TRP A 914 3.75 -20.44 -19.43
N ASP A 915 3.26 -19.20 -19.30
CA ASP A 915 1.95 -18.81 -19.79
C ASP A 915 2.07 -18.37 -21.27
N PRO A 916 1.43 -19.11 -22.21
CA PRO A 916 1.49 -18.79 -23.62
C PRO A 916 0.78 -17.48 -23.98
N ASP A 917 -0.15 -17.00 -23.15
CA ASP A 917 -0.93 -15.79 -23.44
C ASP A 917 -0.21 -14.50 -23.03
N SER A 918 0.52 -14.53 -21.90
CA SER A 918 1.26 -13.37 -21.38
C SER A 918 2.71 -13.30 -21.82
N GLU A 919 3.28 -14.38 -22.39
CA GLU A 919 4.73 -14.53 -22.63
C GLU A 919 5.58 -14.31 -21.36
N MET A 920 5.02 -14.62 -20.19
CA MET A 920 5.70 -14.60 -18.89
C MET A 920 5.60 -15.98 -18.23
N THR A 921 6.41 -16.22 -17.19
CA THR A 921 6.13 -17.34 -16.29
C THR A 921 4.84 -17.07 -15.51
N VAL A 922 4.16 -18.11 -15.06
CA VAL A 922 3.16 -18.02 -13.99
C VAL A 922 3.86 -17.86 -12.64
N PRO A 923 3.13 -17.49 -11.56
CA PRO A 923 3.70 -17.51 -10.22
C PRO A 923 4.20 -18.91 -9.84
N LEU A 924 5.31 -18.99 -9.11
CA LEU A 924 5.94 -20.25 -8.75
C LEU A 924 6.38 -20.28 -7.29
N ILE A 925 6.40 -21.48 -6.71
CA ILE A 925 7.00 -21.76 -5.41
C ILE A 925 8.15 -22.74 -5.63
N LEU A 926 9.36 -22.37 -5.21
CA LEU A 926 10.46 -23.31 -5.01
C LEU A 926 10.40 -23.85 -3.59
N ALA A 927 10.08 -25.13 -3.44
CA ALA A 927 10.02 -25.79 -2.13
C ALA A 927 11.23 -26.70 -1.91
N LYS A 928 11.91 -26.57 -0.77
CA LYS A 928 12.96 -27.49 -0.31
C LYS A 928 12.34 -28.59 0.56
N ILE A 929 11.77 -29.61 -0.09
CA ILE A 929 11.01 -30.67 0.59
C ILE A 929 11.98 -31.56 1.40
N PRO A 930 11.79 -31.74 2.73
CA PRO A 930 12.76 -32.39 3.61
C PRO A 930 12.65 -33.92 3.54
N VAL A 931 12.91 -34.46 2.35
CA VAL A 931 12.98 -35.89 2.04
C VAL A 931 14.35 -36.24 1.48
N LYS A 932 14.73 -37.52 1.61
CA LYS A 932 16.07 -37.97 1.21
C LYS A 932 16.11 -38.34 -0.27
N ASN A 933 15.03 -38.93 -0.77
CA ASN A 933 15.00 -39.48 -2.12
C ASN A 933 14.02 -38.70 -3.00
N PRO A 934 14.33 -38.43 -4.29
CA PRO A 934 13.46 -37.61 -5.15
C PRO A 934 12.04 -38.13 -5.33
N TRP A 935 11.82 -39.45 -5.31
CA TRP A 935 10.48 -40.02 -5.42
C TRP A 935 9.63 -39.82 -4.15
N GLU A 936 10.21 -39.43 -3.02
CA GLU A 936 9.48 -39.23 -1.76
C GLU A 936 8.66 -37.93 -1.75
N ILE A 937 8.90 -37.02 -2.70
CA ILE A 937 8.16 -35.75 -2.79
C ILE A 937 6.66 -35.94 -2.99
N PHE A 938 6.23 -37.03 -3.63
CA PHE A 938 4.81 -37.29 -3.89
C PHE A 938 4.03 -37.59 -2.60
N ALA A 939 4.71 -37.93 -1.51
CA ALA A 939 4.08 -38.00 -0.18
C ALA A 939 3.73 -36.61 0.36
N TRP A 940 4.43 -35.57 -0.08
CA TRP A 940 4.18 -34.17 0.28
C TRP A 940 3.25 -33.50 -0.73
N LEU A 941 3.38 -33.85 -2.00
CA LEU A 941 2.59 -33.36 -3.13
C LEU A 941 1.73 -34.48 -3.74
N PRO A 942 0.68 -34.97 -3.06
CA PRO A 942 -0.21 -35.98 -3.62
C PRO A 942 -1.20 -35.36 -4.61
N PHE A 943 -0.73 -35.01 -5.82
CA PHE A 943 -1.54 -34.34 -6.85
C PHE A 943 -2.34 -35.30 -7.74
N GLY A 944 -2.01 -36.60 -7.76
CA GLY A 944 -2.64 -37.59 -8.64
C GLY A 944 -3.92 -38.26 -8.08
N SER A 945 -4.21 -39.48 -8.55
CA SER A 945 -5.43 -40.26 -8.24
C SER A 945 -6.72 -39.76 -8.90
N TRP A 946 -6.62 -39.20 -10.11
CA TRP A 946 -7.74 -38.79 -10.95
C TRP A 946 -7.42 -39.06 -12.43
N ASN A 947 -8.44 -39.29 -13.25
CA ASN A 947 -8.33 -39.72 -14.66
C ASN A 947 -7.30 -40.86 -14.84
N ASP A 948 -6.30 -40.69 -15.72
CA ASP A 948 -5.19 -41.62 -15.93
C ASP A 948 -3.94 -41.27 -15.08
N CYS A 949 -3.99 -40.21 -14.27
CA CYS A 949 -2.89 -39.83 -13.38
C CYS A 949 -2.75 -40.82 -12.21
N PRO A 950 -1.60 -41.51 -12.07
CA PRO A 950 -1.43 -42.54 -11.06
C PRO A 950 -1.59 -42.05 -9.62
N ASP A 951 -1.88 -42.95 -8.69
CA ASP A 951 -1.94 -42.62 -7.27
C ASP A 951 -0.54 -42.40 -6.67
N THR A 952 -0.47 -41.84 -5.45
CA THR A 952 0.81 -41.54 -4.80
C THR A 952 1.75 -42.77 -4.70
N PRO A 953 1.33 -43.96 -4.25
CA PRO A 953 2.17 -45.16 -4.28
C PRO A 953 2.77 -45.49 -5.66
N ASP A 954 1.97 -45.43 -6.72
CA ASP A 954 2.41 -45.77 -8.07
C ASP A 954 3.32 -44.68 -8.67
N LEU A 955 3.03 -43.40 -8.43
CA LEU A 955 3.92 -42.27 -8.73
C LEU A 955 5.29 -42.46 -8.08
N MET A 956 5.33 -42.78 -6.77
CA MET A 956 6.57 -43.03 -6.04
C MET A 956 7.34 -44.24 -6.60
N ALA A 957 6.64 -45.30 -6.98
CA ALA A 957 7.27 -46.52 -7.51
C ALA A 957 7.89 -46.29 -8.90
N ALA A 958 7.15 -45.65 -9.82
CA ALA A 958 7.63 -45.32 -11.16
C ALA A 958 8.82 -44.34 -11.10
N ALA A 959 8.69 -43.25 -10.33
CA ALA A 959 9.76 -42.26 -10.18
C ALA A 959 11.02 -42.87 -9.56
N LYS A 960 10.89 -43.76 -8.57
CA LYS A 960 12.03 -44.48 -8.02
C LYS A 960 12.74 -45.33 -9.06
N TYR A 961 12.00 -46.09 -9.85
CA TYR A 961 12.57 -46.92 -10.92
C TYR A 961 13.34 -46.07 -11.94
N TRP A 962 12.75 -44.97 -12.40
CA TRP A 962 13.41 -44.08 -13.35
C TRP A 962 14.61 -43.34 -12.76
N PHE A 963 14.56 -42.94 -11.49
CA PHE A 963 15.71 -42.39 -10.80
C PHE A 963 16.86 -43.41 -10.74
N GLU A 964 16.58 -44.68 -10.41
CA GLU A 964 17.60 -45.73 -10.36
C GLU A 964 18.17 -46.09 -11.75
N GLN A 965 17.37 -46.00 -12.81
CA GLN A 965 17.83 -46.31 -14.18
C GLN A 965 18.56 -45.16 -14.86
N TYR A 966 18.07 -43.94 -14.69
CA TYR A 966 18.44 -42.78 -15.51
C TYR A 966 18.81 -41.55 -14.69
N GLY A 967 18.59 -41.56 -13.37
CA GLY A 967 18.75 -40.38 -12.53
C GLY A 967 17.63 -39.35 -12.72
N ALA A 968 16.50 -39.74 -13.32
CA ALA A 968 15.35 -38.87 -13.51
C ALA A 968 14.76 -38.47 -12.16
N ALA A 969 14.80 -37.17 -11.85
CA ALA A 969 14.27 -36.60 -10.61
C ALA A 969 13.13 -35.63 -10.94
N PRO A 970 11.97 -35.74 -10.27
CA PRO A 970 10.91 -34.73 -10.38
C PRO A 970 11.44 -33.32 -10.06
N ALA A 971 11.02 -32.34 -10.85
CA ALA A 971 11.58 -31.00 -10.85
C ALA A 971 10.51 -29.90 -10.82
N ALA A 972 9.44 -30.05 -11.60
CA ALA A 972 8.32 -29.12 -11.62
C ALA A 972 6.98 -29.86 -11.58
N ILE A 973 5.99 -29.32 -10.85
CA ILE A 973 4.66 -29.91 -10.64
C ILE A 973 3.58 -28.83 -10.70
N SER A 974 2.48 -29.11 -11.39
CA SER A 974 1.19 -28.39 -11.31
C SER A 974 0.09 -29.33 -10.84
N HIS A 975 -1.18 -28.94 -10.99
CA HIS A 975 -2.31 -29.86 -10.76
C HIS A 975 -2.37 -31.01 -11.77
N ASP A 976 -1.82 -30.84 -12.98
CA ASP A 976 -1.96 -31.72 -14.13
C ASP A 976 -0.65 -32.01 -14.90
N GLU A 977 0.47 -31.37 -14.54
CA GLU A 977 1.76 -31.50 -15.20
C GLU A 977 2.84 -31.99 -14.23
N LEU A 978 3.75 -32.82 -14.74
CA LEU A 978 4.97 -33.24 -14.05
C LEU A 978 6.14 -33.15 -15.01
N GLU A 979 7.23 -32.53 -14.58
CA GLU A 979 8.50 -32.53 -15.31
C GLU A 979 9.60 -33.18 -14.48
N CYS A 980 10.43 -34.00 -15.13
CA CYS A 980 11.59 -34.64 -14.53
C CYS A 980 12.89 -34.22 -15.22
N ILE A 981 13.93 -33.95 -14.45
CA ILE A 981 15.27 -33.64 -14.97
C ILE A 981 16.18 -34.86 -14.86
N LEU A 982 16.97 -35.08 -15.90
CA LEU A 982 17.95 -36.14 -16.01
C LEU A 982 19.38 -35.57 -16.10
N PRO A 983 20.39 -36.29 -15.57
CA PRO A 983 21.79 -35.93 -15.74
C PRO A 983 22.30 -36.11 -17.19
N SER A 984 21.64 -36.94 -17.98
CA SER A 984 21.98 -37.18 -19.39
C SER A 984 20.79 -37.79 -20.15
N PRO A 985 20.69 -37.60 -21.48
CA PRO A 985 19.64 -38.22 -22.29
C PRO A 985 19.64 -39.74 -22.22
N VAL A 986 18.50 -40.34 -22.55
CA VAL A 986 18.32 -41.79 -22.54
C VAL A 986 19.19 -42.43 -23.64
N PRO A 987 19.95 -43.51 -23.36
CA PRO A 987 20.71 -44.21 -24.40
C PRO A 987 19.82 -44.66 -25.55
N GLU A 988 20.30 -44.53 -26.79
CA GLU A 988 19.55 -44.86 -28.01
C GLU A 988 18.94 -46.28 -27.96
N GLU A 989 19.67 -47.26 -27.42
CA GLU A 989 19.22 -48.64 -27.29
C GLU A 989 18.09 -48.86 -26.27
N LYS A 990 17.82 -47.89 -25.39
CA LYS A 990 16.76 -47.93 -24.37
C LYS A 990 15.62 -46.95 -24.65
N ALA A 991 15.82 -45.98 -25.55
CA ALA A 991 14.90 -44.87 -25.75
C ALA A 991 13.48 -45.33 -26.14
N LEU A 992 13.35 -46.34 -27.00
CA LEU A 992 12.04 -46.85 -27.40
C LEU A 992 11.31 -47.57 -26.26
N ASP A 993 12.02 -48.42 -25.51
CA ASP A 993 11.43 -49.16 -24.38
C ASP A 993 10.97 -48.17 -23.29
N THR A 994 11.76 -47.12 -23.04
CA THR A 994 11.40 -46.06 -22.08
C THR A 994 10.28 -45.16 -22.60
N ALA A 995 10.23 -44.84 -23.90
CA ALA A 995 9.08 -44.12 -24.45
C ALA A 995 7.76 -44.91 -24.31
N VAL A 996 7.80 -46.24 -24.48
CA VAL A 996 6.64 -47.10 -24.21
C VAL A 996 6.24 -47.04 -22.74
N GLU A 997 7.20 -47.02 -21.81
CA GLU A 997 6.92 -46.86 -20.38
C GLU A 997 6.27 -45.51 -20.06
N LEU A 998 6.79 -44.42 -20.63
CA LEU A 998 6.24 -43.06 -20.44
C LEU A 998 4.82 -42.95 -21.00
N TYR A 999 4.56 -43.49 -22.21
CA TYR A 999 3.21 -43.55 -22.77
C TYR A 999 2.25 -44.38 -21.91
N GLY A 1000 2.72 -45.50 -21.36
CA GLY A 1000 1.94 -46.27 -20.38
C GLY A 1000 1.55 -45.43 -19.17
N PHE A 1001 2.50 -44.69 -18.61
CA PHE A 1001 2.34 -43.88 -17.41
C PHE A 1001 1.47 -42.63 -17.60
N CYS A 1002 1.57 -41.99 -18.77
CA CYS A 1002 0.88 -40.77 -19.11
C CYS A 1002 0.50 -40.85 -20.60
N PRO A 1003 -0.68 -41.39 -20.94
CA PRO A 1003 -1.09 -41.60 -22.33
C PRO A 1003 -1.26 -40.29 -23.12
N ASP A 1004 -1.70 -39.22 -22.45
CA ASP A 1004 -2.09 -37.96 -23.07
C ASP A 1004 -0.94 -37.25 -23.82
N ILE A 1005 0.32 -37.54 -23.45
CA ILE A 1005 1.49 -37.03 -24.20
C ILE A 1005 1.54 -37.51 -25.66
N ILE A 1006 0.83 -38.60 -25.97
CA ILE A 1006 0.66 -39.13 -27.33
C ILE A 1006 -0.79 -38.95 -27.78
N ASP A 1007 -1.76 -39.43 -26.99
CA ASP A 1007 -3.16 -39.55 -27.41
C ASP A 1007 -3.83 -38.18 -27.62
N GLN A 1008 -3.35 -37.15 -26.90
CA GLN A 1008 -3.80 -35.76 -27.03
C GLN A 1008 -2.69 -34.83 -27.55
N GLY A 1009 -1.55 -35.40 -27.94
CA GLY A 1009 -0.42 -34.67 -28.52
C GLY A 1009 -0.70 -34.16 -29.95
N PRO A 1010 0.30 -33.50 -30.58
CA PRO A 1010 0.23 -33.09 -31.98
C PRO A 1010 -0.13 -34.25 -32.93
N GLU A 1011 -0.68 -33.95 -34.12
CA GLU A 1011 -1.13 -34.98 -35.09
C GLU A 1011 -0.06 -36.03 -35.48
N ASP A 1012 1.23 -35.75 -35.27
CA ASP A 1012 2.37 -36.64 -35.53
C ASP A 1012 3.01 -37.24 -34.27
N ALA A 1013 2.41 -37.04 -33.09
CA ALA A 1013 2.85 -37.65 -31.84
C ALA A 1013 2.73 -39.17 -31.92
N THR A 1014 3.86 -39.86 -31.70
CA THR A 1014 3.95 -41.32 -31.63
C THR A 1014 4.97 -41.70 -30.57
N VAL A 1015 4.91 -42.94 -30.08
CA VAL A 1015 5.91 -43.42 -29.10
C VAL A 1015 7.32 -43.40 -29.71
N GLY A 1016 7.46 -43.60 -31.02
CA GLY A 1016 8.71 -43.48 -31.74
C GLY A 1016 9.24 -42.04 -31.78
N ALA A 1017 8.38 -41.06 -32.05
CA ALA A 1017 8.76 -39.65 -31.97
C ALA A 1017 9.18 -39.26 -30.54
N LEU A 1018 8.46 -39.74 -29.53
CA LEU A 1018 8.85 -39.58 -28.12
C LEU A 1018 10.21 -40.22 -27.83
N ALA A 1019 10.48 -41.43 -28.32
CA ALA A 1019 11.80 -42.06 -28.16
C ALA A 1019 12.93 -41.21 -28.79
N ASP A 1020 12.64 -40.55 -29.92
CA ASP A 1020 13.55 -39.62 -30.57
C ASP A 1020 13.80 -38.36 -29.72
N VAL A 1021 12.78 -37.86 -29.00
CA VAL A 1021 12.92 -36.81 -27.97
C VAL A 1021 13.78 -37.30 -26.81
N LEU A 1022 13.48 -38.46 -26.21
CA LEU A 1022 14.15 -38.94 -25.00
C LEU A 1022 15.67 -39.17 -25.17
N ARG A 1023 16.13 -39.53 -26.38
CA ARG A 1023 17.55 -39.76 -26.66
C ARG A 1023 18.38 -38.49 -26.86
N GLN A 1024 17.73 -37.34 -26.94
CA GLN A 1024 18.36 -36.03 -27.13
C GLN A 1024 18.03 -35.03 -26.03
N SER A 1025 17.11 -35.36 -25.11
CA SER A 1025 16.58 -34.46 -24.10
C SER A 1025 17.01 -34.83 -22.67
N THR A 1026 17.18 -33.82 -21.83
CA THR A 1026 17.43 -33.95 -20.39
C THR A 1026 16.23 -33.62 -19.52
N VAL A 1027 15.11 -33.21 -20.13
CA VAL A 1027 13.82 -32.98 -19.47
C VAL A 1027 12.77 -33.94 -20.02
N TRP A 1028 12.05 -34.61 -19.13
CA TRP A 1028 10.83 -35.35 -19.45
C TRP A 1028 9.62 -34.54 -19.01
N TYR A 1029 8.56 -34.57 -19.81
CA TYR A 1029 7.32 -33.83 -19.61
C TYR A 1029 6.13 -34.80 -19.61
N PHE A 1030 5.22 -34.59 -18.68
CA PHE A 1030 3.98 -35.33 -18.51
C PHE A 1030 2.85 -34.33 -18.30
N TRP A 1031 1.71 -34.59 -18.94
CA TRP A 1031 0.48 -33.80 -18.80
C TRP A 1031 -0.71 -34.74 -18.84
N TRP A 1032 -1.67 -34.57 -17.94
CA TRP A 1032 -2.92 -35.33 -17.89
C TRP A 1032 -4.11 -34.38 -18.05
N ASP A 1033 -5.10 -34.70 -18.90
CA ASP A 1033 -6.35 -33.92 -19.03
C ASP A 1033 -7.37 -34.26 -17.93
#